data_AF-A0A132A461-F1
#
_entry.id   AF-A0A132A461-F1
#
_cell.length_a   1.000
_cell.length_b   1.000
_cell.length_c   1.000
_cell.angle_alpha   90.00
_cell.angle_beta   90.00
_cell.angle_gamma   90.00
#
_symmetry.space_group_name_H-M   'P 1'
#
loop_
_entity.id
_entity.type
_entity.pdbx_description
1 polymer ?
#
loop_
_entity_poly.entity_id
_entity_poly.type
_entity_poly.pdbx_seq_one_letter_code
_entity_poly.pdbx_strand_id
1 'polypeptide(L)'
;MNSIEENLESDKVCLDNLNKDLNELLAKKYKIHHEIKSLMAKRQNCFKLKELIGKNLSLHQMNKSIRENHLEPIDSSIETFNKVIEDLQKTLDNVKSERLKIDDSGRSFLQTSETHFNQIENIQQDLSNFFARLKTNELRLHQHLNQSSQLQKELLRDQNHFDEVENWLDLHSSQMAVASKKSIEKAIQYLRSKLSQEKEREKRIGIEHLLQGYHDQLIDLFELNKPVEKAADVLLRNNLFYHVVENESTAIELLKIIDVLKLRGSFKFLILNRAQSKEYQIDDTKKSLYMPLFECINNLRPNSELILSALRITFNGLFIVRSFQACWSLFQNSRNSNFATLEGEMINNAGVVTRASTNQSTRFEKYKRWFELRKSIAGKKQKLETLEEQKEKILIENSNIKRDIVEKEKQLELIQQFFKSLSNNSDPFRNSQRKNLITKHIDSLEADLMRNKTEMSCLIESKDFWQQRIDRTIIEQQNFLEESSRSLELEIDKRSTQLKNTNKIIKIKQDLQEDLRIEINEKESRKMRIKYASSILIEDQISKVGMGNLTRTEIEWNNQIGFYQNQMQQSNEELEKLMPKKCSIETEIKMLNDQYNQIKAKIEIHRKKLENERKLINDIKFKIQSFQIEIENFGFIEGS
;
A
#
# COMPACT_ATOMS: atom_id res chain seq x y z
N MET A 1 97.84 -117.22 44.27
CA MET A 1 96.85 -116.17 44.62
C MET A 1 96.46 -115.42 43.34
N ASN A 2 97.42 -114.81 42.65
CA ASN A 2 97.49 -114.45 41.22
C ASN A 2 96.13 -114.22 40.52
N SER A 3 95.44 -115.28 40.06
CA SER A 3 94.13 -115.18 39.36
C SER A 3 93.03 -114.44 40.15
N ILE A 4 93.08 -114.42 41.49
CA ILE A 4 92.15 -113.62 42.31
C ILE A 4 92.63 -112.15 42.42
N GLU A 5 93.94 -111.90 42.30
CA GLU A 5 94.53 -110.57 42.46
C GLU A 5 94.45 -109.75 41.18
N GLU A 6 94.68 -110.34 40.01
CA GLU A 6 94.55 -109.66 38.71
C GLU A 6 93.12 -109.19 38.44
N ASN A 7 92.11 -110.01 38.80
CA ASN A 7 90.71 -109.62 38.70
C ASN A 7 90.35 -108.51 39.71
N LEU A 8 90.83 -108.58 40.96
CA LEU A 8 90.60 -107.53 41.96
C LEU A 8 91.16 -106.16 41.54
N GLU A 9 92.33 -106.14 40.91
CA GLU A 9 92.95 -104.90 40.43
C GLU A 9 92.20 -104.33 39.21
N SER A 10 91.75 -105.20 38.29
CA SER A 10 90.86 -104.84 37.17
C SER A 10 89.54 -104.21 37.66
N ASP A 11 88.86 -104.84 38.62
CA ASP A 11 87.57 -104.36 39.12
C ASP A 11 87.71 -103.02 39.84
N LYS A 12 88.79 -102.81 40.59
CA LYS A 12 89.11 -101.52 41.23
C LYS A 12 89.38 -100.42 40.21
N VAL A 13 90.14 -100.69 39.17
CA VAL A 13 90.35 -99.74 38.06
C VAL A 13 89.03 -99.44 37.33
N CYS A 14 88.13 -100.41 37.20
CA CYS A 14 86.80 -100.18 36.66
C CYS A 14 85.97 -99.26 37.57
N LEU A 15 85.96 -99.53 38.89
CA LEU A 15 85.27 -98.72 39.89
C LEU A 15 85.79 -97.28 39.92
N ASP A 16 87.11 -97.04 39.84
CA ASP A 16 87.67 -95.69 39.87
C ASP A 16 87.42 -94.88 38.60
N ASN A 17 87.38 -95.53 37.43
CA ASN A 17 86.89 -94.88 36.22
C ASN A 17 85.39 -94.54 36.32
N LEU A 18 84.58 -95.42 36.90
CA LEU A 18 83.16 -95.16 37.14
C LEU A 18 82.95 -94.02 38.16
N ASN A 19 83.76 -93.97 39.23
CA ASN A 19 83.79 -92.89 40.23
C ASN A 19 84.10 -91.55 39.57
N LYS A 20 85.10 -91.50 38.67
CA LYS A 20 85.50 -90.30 37.93
C LYS A 20 84.37 -89.82 37.00
N ASP A 21 83.83 -90.72 36.18
CA ASP A 21 82.70 -90.43 35.28
C ASP A 21 81.46 -89.91 36.05
N LEU A 22 81.17 -90.49 37.22
CA LEU A 22 80.05 -90.07 38.05
C LEU A 22 80.27 -88.65 38.59
N ASN A 23 81.48 -88.32 39.04
CA ASN A 23 81.83 -86.99 39.50
C ASN A 23 81.76 -85.94 38.38
N GLU A 24 82.22 -86.26 37.16
CA GLU A 24 82.07 -85.38 35.99
C GLU A 24 80.59 -85.16 35.63
N LEU A 25 79.76 -86.20 35.68
CA LEU A 25 78.31 -86.09 35.46
C LEU A 25 77.60 -85.28 36.56
N LEU A 26 78.01 -85.44 37.83
CA LEU A 26 77.49 -84.64 38.95
C LEU A 26 77.87 -83.17 38.81
N ALA A 27 79.12 -82.85 38.44
CA ALA A 27 79.54 -81.49 38.14
C ALA A 27 78.72 -80.89 36.96
N LYS A 28 78.49 -81.67 35.91
CA LYS A 28 77.66 -81.29 34.76
C LYS A 28 76.19 -81.05 35.15
N LYS A 29 75.64 -81.86 36.06
CA LYS A 29 74.31 -81.67 36.67
C LYS A 29 74.23 -80.37 37.48
N TYR A 30 75.22 -80.08 38.33
CA TYR A 30 75.27 -78.82 39.08
C TYR A 30 75.37 -77.60 38.17
N LYS A 31 76.20 -77.67 37.12
CA LYS A 31 76.32 -76.59 36.11
C LYS A 31 74.99 -76.33 35.39
N ILE A 32 74.32 -77.36 34.86
CA ILE A 32 73.02 -77.21 34.21
C ILE A 32 71.96 -76.69 35.20
N HIS A 33 71.96 -77.13 36.46
CA HIS A 33 71.03 -76.64 37.47
C HIS A 33 71.27 -75.16 37.82
N HIS A 34 72.52 -74.72 37.89
CA HIS A 34 72.87 -73.31 38.09
C HIS A 34 72.48 -72.44 36.87
N GLU A 35 72.71 -72.92 35.66
CA GLU A 35 72.27 -72.26 34.42
C GLU A 35 70.74 -72.11 34.37
N ILE A 36 69.98 -73.16 34.69
CA ILE A 36 68.52 -73.10 34.85
C ILE A 36 68.09 -72.09 35.91
N LYS A 37 68.76 -72.06 37.07
CA LYS A 37 68.43 -71.12 38.17
C LYS A 37 68.71 -69.67 37.77
N SER A 38 69.77 -69.42 37.02
CA SER A 38 70.09 -68.11 36.44
C SER A 38 69.08 -67.66 35.37
N LEU A 39 68.69 -68.57 34.45
CA LEU A 39 67.66 -68.29 33.45
C LEU A 39 66.28 -68.05 34.08
N MET A 40 65.90 -68.81 35.10
CA MET A 40 64.67 -68.55 35.86
C MET A 40 64.72 -67.20 36.59
N ALA A 41 65.85 -66.80 37.17
CA ALA A 41 66.01 -65.47 37.76
C ALA A 41 65.88 -64.35 36.72
N LYS A 42 66.44 -64.52 35.51
CA LYS A 42 66.25 -63.60 34.38
C LYS A 42 64.78 -63.50 33.98
N ARG A 43 64.09 -64.63 33.75
CA ARG A 43 62.65 -64.67 33.44
C ARG A 43 61.81 -64.02 34.53
N GLN A 44 62.14 -64.24 35.80
CA GLN A 44 61.43 -63.63 36.93
C GLN A 44 61.67 -62.11 37.02
N ASN A 45 62.84 -61.62 36.61
CA ASN A 45 63.09 -60.18 36.44
C ASN A 45 62.34 -59.59 35.25
N CYS A 46 62.22 -60.31 34.12
CA CYS A 46 61.35 -59.90 32.99
C CYS A 46 59.87 -59.82 33.42
N PHE A 47 59.37 -60.77 34.20
CA PHE A 47 58.03 -60.71 34.79
C PHE A 47 57.86 -59.52 35.74
N LYS A 48 58.83 -59.26 36.63
CA LYS A 48 58.80 -58.06 37.51
C LYS A 48 58.85 -56.75 36.71
N LEU A 49 59.62 -56.69 35.62
CA LEU A 49 59.64 -55.53 34.72
C LEU A 49 58.30 -55.34 34.01
N LYS A 50 57.67 -56.42 33.54
CA LYS A 50 56.31 -56.37 32.96
C LYS A 50 55.27 -55.89 33.98
N GLU A 51 55.35 -56.34 35.24
CA GLU A 51 54.48 -55.88 36.32
C GLU A 51 54.74 -54.41 36.72
N LEU A 52 56.01 -53.97 36.74
CA LEU A 52 56.39 -52.58 37.01
C LEU A 52 56.00 -51.61 35.89
N ILE A 53 56.00 -52.05 34.64
CA ILE A 53 55.47 -51.29 33.50
C ILE A 53 53.94 -51.19 33.58
N GLY A 54 53.26 -52.25 34.03
CA GLY A 54 51.85 -52.19 34.44
C GLY A 54 51.57 -51.31 35.68
N LYS A 55 52.61 -50.86 36.39
CA LYS A 55 52.53 -50.04 37.62
C LYS A 55 53.29 -48.69 37.52
N ASN A 56 53.51 -48.19 36.30
CA ASN A 56 53.79 -46.78 35.98
C ASN A 56 54.85 -46.06 36.84
N LEU A 57 56.14 -46.38 36.68
CA LEU A 57 57.23 -45.61 37.32
C LEU A 57 58.24 -44.99 36.33
N SER A 58 58.72 -45.70 35.30
CA SER A 58 59.62 -45.11 34.28
C SER A 58 58.84 -44.35 33.20
N LEU A 59 57.83 -44.99 32.62
CA LEU A 59 56.87 -44.38 31.68
C LEU A 59 56.17 -43.13 32.26
N HIS A 60 56.06 -43.04 33.58
CA HIS A 60 55.41 -41.90 34.23
C HIS A 60 56.14 -40.58 33.97
N GLN A 61 57.48 -40.52 33.96
CA GLN A 61 58.21 -39.27 33.69
C GLN A 61 58.05 -38.80 32.23
N MET A 62 58.07 -39.73 31.27
CA MET A 62 57.91 -39.39 29.84
C MET A 62 56.46 -39.02 29.50
N ASN A 63 55.48 -39.78 30.00
CA ASN A 63 54.06 -39.48 29.81
C ASN A 63 53.61 -38.24 30.59
N LYS A 64 54.21 -37.95 31.74
CA LYS A 64 54.00 -36.69 32.47
C LYS A 64 54.56 -35.51 31.67
N SER A 65 55.79 -35.61 31.15
CA SER A 65 56.37 -34.58 30.28
C SER A 65 55.53 -34.31 29.02
N ILE A 66 55.01 -35.35 28.35
CA ILE A 66 54.13 -35.17 27.18
C ILE A 66 52.76 -34.59 27.59
N ARG A 67 52.22 -34.94 28.76
CA ARG A 67 50.97 -34.35 29.27
C ARG A 67 51.14 -32.87 29.62
N GLU A 68 52.09 -32.53 30.48
CA GLU A 68 52.31 -31.16 30.98
C GLU A 68 52.83 -30.22 29.88
N ASN A 69 53.69 -30.68 28.95
CA ASN A 69 54.27 -29.80 27.91
C ASN A 69 53.49 -29.78 26.59
N HIS A 70 52.60 -30.75 26.31
CA HIS A 70 51.88 -30.82 25.03
C HIS A 70 50.36 -30.95 25.20
N LEU A 71 49.85 -31.92 25.97
CA LEU A 71 48.40 -32.14 26.04
C LEU A 71 47.65 -31.09 26.88
N GLU A 72 48.13 -30.71 28.06
CA GLU A 72 47.49 -29.68 28.92
C GLU A 72 47.52 -28.26 28.30
N PRO A 73 48.61 -27.82 27.63
CA PRO A 73 48.60 -26.57 26.85
C PRO A 73 47.63 -26.62 25.66
N ILE A 74 47.51 -27.77 24.98
CA ILE A 74 46.53 -27.94 23.88
C ILE A 74 45.10 -27.92 24.44
N ASP A 75 44.81 -28.59 25.55
CA ASP A 75 43.46 -28.66 26.13
C ASP A 75 42.99 -27.30 26.69
N SER A 76 43.88 -26.54 27.35
CA SER A 76 43.58 -25.16 27.76
C SER A 76 43.42 -24.20 26.57
N SER A 77 44.13 -24.44 25.46
CA SER A 77 43.91 -23.73 24.19
C SER A 77 42.54 -24.08 23.58
N ILE A 78 42.17 -25.37 23.54
CA ILE A 78 40.87 -25.86 23.07
C ILE A 78 39.72 -25.27 23.90
N GLU A 79 39.85 -25.17 25.22
CA GLU A 79 38.86 -24.51 26.07
C GLU A 79 38.72 -22.99 25.82
N THR A 80 39.82 -22.30 25.52
CA THR A 80 39.78 -20.86 25.25
C THR A 80 39.23 -20.56 23.86
N PHE A 81 39.62 -21.33 22.84
CA PHE A 81 39.01 -21.25 21.50
C PHE A 81 37.52 -21.60 21.51
N ASN A 82 37.07 -22.59 22.30
CA ASN A 82 35.64 -22.87 22.47
C ASN A 82 34.85 -21.63 22.95
N LYS A 83 35.31 -20.98 24.03
CA LYS A 83 34.67 -19.78 24.60
C LYS A 83 34.64 -18.62 23.60
N VAL A 84 35.76 -18.39 22.90
CA VAL A 84 35.86 -17.37 21.84
C VAL A 84 34.91 -17.67 20.68
N ILE A 85 34.78 -18.93 20.24
CA ILE A 85 33.84 -19.32 19.17
C ILE A 85 32.38 -19.09 19.62
N GLU A 86 32.02 -19.44 20.86
CA GLU A 86 30.66 -19.28 21.38
C GLU A 86 30.25 -17.80 21.49
N ASP A 87 31.16 -16.92 21.92
CA ASP A 87 30.89 -15.48 22.01
C ASP A 87 30.94 -14.78 20.64
N LEU A 88 31.77 -15.26 19.70
CA LEU A 88 31.70 -14.87 18.29
C LEU A 88 30.36 -15.28 17.65
N GLN A 89 29.79 -16.44 18.00
CA GLN A 89 28.45 -16.83 17.54
C GLN A 89 27.36 -15.92 18.09
N LYS A 90 27.35 -15.63 19.40
CA LYS A 90 26.36 -14.72 20.03
C LYS A 90 26.42 -13.30 19.45
N THR A 91 27.63 -12.78 19.20
CA THR A 91 27.79 -11.44 18.60
C THR A 91 27.36 -11.43 17.13
N LEU A 92 27.72 -12.45 16.34
CA LEU A 92 27.30 -12.62 14.96
C LEU A 92 25.77 -12.66 14.81
N ASP A 93 25.06 -13.42 15.66
CA ASP A 93 23.60 -13.53 15.63
C ASP A 93 22.91 -12.22 16.04
N ASN A 94 23.46 -11.50 17.03
CA ASN A 94 22.97 -10.17 17.39
C ASN A 94 23.08 -9.17 16.22
N VAL A 95 24.24 -9.12 15.54
CA VAL A 95 24.48 -8.23 14.38
C VAL A 95 23.61 -8.63 13.18
N LYS A 96 23.38 -9.94 12.96
CA LYS A 96 22.40 -10.43 11.97
C LYS A 96 20.97 -9.99 12.31
N SER A 97 20.60 -9.96 13.60
CA SER A 97 19.28 -9.45 14.03
C SER A 97 19.12 -7.94 13.77
N GLU A 98 20.19 -7.14 13.91
CA GLU A 98 20.15 -5.71 13.55
C GLU A 98 19.96 -5.52 12.05
N ARG A 99 20.69 -6.30 11.22
CA ARG A 99 20.55 -6.28 9.76
C ARG A 99 19.10 -6.58 9.32
N LEU A 100 18.46 -7.57 9.93
CA LEU A 100 17.06 -7.92 9.63
C LEU A 100 16.10 -6.76 10.00
N LYS A 101 16.26 -6.14 11.17
CA LYS A 101 15.46 -4.96 11.58
C LYS A 101 15.62 -3.78 10.61
N ILE A 102 16.82 -3.57 10.06
CA ILE A 102 17.09 -2.56 9.03
C ILE A 102 16.43 -2.92 7.70
N ASP A 103 16.40 -4.19 7.31
CA ASP A 103 15.78 -4.63 6.06
C ASP A 103 14.24 -4.65 6.11
N ASP A 104 13.63 -5.00 7.25
CA ASP A 104 12.16 -4.95 7.42
C ASP A 104 11.63 -3.51 7.57
N SER A 105 12.39 -2.63 8.23
CA SER A 105 12.08 -1.19 8.22
C SER A 105 12.28 -0.57 6.83
N GLY A 106 13.27 -1.02 6.06
CA GLY A 106 13.43 -0.66 4.64
C GLY A 106 12.26 -1.11 3.75
N ARG A 107 11.73 -2.32 3.96
CA ARG A 107 10.57 -2.85 3.21
C ARG A 107 9.28 -2.08 3.52
N SER A 108 8.98 -1.86 4.80
CA SER A 108 7.81 -1.08 5.22
C SER A 108 7.89 0.39 4.80
N PHE A 109 9.10 0.96 4.75
CA PHE A 109 9.35 2.27 4.13
C PHE A 109 9.04 2.29 2.62
N LEU A 110 9.50 1.30 1.85
CA LEU A 110 9.20 1.21 0.41
C LEU A 110 7.69 1.07 0.17
N GLN A 111 7.03 0.18 0.91
CA GLN A 111 5.59 -0.06 0.76
C GLN A 111 4.75 1.18 1.12
N THR A 112 5.09 1.91 2.20
CA THR A 112 4.40 3.16 2.54
C THR A 112 4.70 4.26 1.51
N SER A 113 5.95 4.37 1.04
CA SER A 113 6.32 5.28 -0.05
C SER A 113 5.51 5.02 -1.33
N GLU A 114 5.39 3.77 -1.77
CA GLU A 114 4.56 3.38 -2.94
C GLU A 114 3.09 3.76 -2.76
N THR A 115 2.49 3.50 -1.59
CA THR A 115 1.09 3.92 -1.34
C THR A 115 0.93 5.45 -1.41
N HIS A 116 1.93 6.22 -0.98
CA HIS A 116 1.92 7.67 -1.06
C HIS A 116 2.20 8.22 -2.48
N PHE A 117 3.01 7.54 -3.29
CA PHE A 117 3.16 7.86 -4.72
C PHE A 117 1.85 7.62 -5.48
N ASN A 118 1.20 6.48 -5.25
CA ASN A 118 -0.10 6.18 -5.86
C ASN A 118 -1.17 7.20 -5.42
N GLN A 119 -1.15 7.67 -4.16
CA GLN A 119 -2.01 8.76 -3.70
C GLN A 119 -1.71 10.08 -4.41
N ILE A 120 -0.44 10.44 -4.61
CA ILE A 120 -0.05 11.65 -5.37
C ILE A 120 -0.59 11.60 -6.80
N GLU A 121 -0.42 10.49 -7.51
CA GLU A 121 -0.88 10.34 -8.90
C GLU A 121 -2.40 10.47 -9.02
N ASN A 122 -3.15 9.77 -8.15
CA ASN A 122 -4.62 9.90 -8.09
C ASN A 122 -5.05 11.35 -7.81
N ILE A 123 -4.40 12.06 -6.87
CA ILE A 123 -4.75 13.45 -6.58
C ILE A 123 -4.37 14.40 -7.73
N GLN A 124 -3.27 14.15 -8.45
CA GLN A 124 -2.92 14.92 -9.65
C GLN A 124 -3.94 14.71 -10.78
N GLN A 125 -4.45 13.49 -10.95
CA GLN A 125 -5.52 13.18 -11.90
C GLN A 125 -6.84 13.87 -11.51
N ASP A 126 -7.23 13.82 -10.23
CA ASP A 126 -8.38 14.56 -9.68
C ASP A 126 -8.26 16.06 -9.97
N LEU A 127 -7.13 16.68 -9.65
CA LEU A 127 -6.88 18.11 -9.89
C LEU A 127 -6.99 18.46 -11.38
N SER A 128 -6.41 17.66 -12.27
CA SER A 128 -6.55 17.83 -13.73
C SER A 128 -8.02 17.80 -14.16
N ASN A 129 -8.79 16.83 -13.67
CA ASN A 129 -10.23 16.71 -13.93
C ASN A 129 -11.01 17.93 -13.41
N PHE A 130 -10.68 18.44 -12.21
CA PHE A 130 -11.33 19.62 -11.64
C PHE A 130 -11.01 20.91 -12.42
N PHE A 131 -9.75 21.14 -12.83
CA PHE A 131 -9.39 22.28 -13.67
C PHE A 131 -10.07 22.22 -15.05
N ALA A 132 -10.19 21.03 -15.64
CA ALA A 132 -10.93 20.84 -16.88
C ALA A 132 -12.43 21.21 -16.72
N ARG A 133 -13.07 20.77 -15.64
CA ARG A 133 -14.47 21.12 -15.31
C ARG A 133 -14.65 22.63 -15.13
N LEU A 134 -13.81 23.29 -14.31
CA LEU A 134 -13.84 24.75 -14.14
C LEU A 134 -13.77 25.47 -15.48
N LYS A 135 -12.82 25.10 -16.35
CA LYS A 135 -12.67 25.71 -17.68
C LYS A 135 -13.92 25.54 -18.56
N THR A 136 -14.57 24.37 -18.53
CA THR A 136 -15.85 24.18 -19.26
C THR A 136 -17.00 24.99 -18.68
N ASN A 137 -17.03 25.17 -17.36
CA ASN A 137 -18.07 25.93 -16.68
C ASN A 137 -17.88 27.44 -16.79
N GLU A 138 -16.64 27.94 -16.83
CA GLU A 138 -16.33 29.34 -17.15
C GLU A 138 -16.76 29.68 -18.59
N LEU A 139 -16.52 28.80 -19.57
CA LEU A 139 -17.01 28.96 -20.93
C LEU A 139 -18.55 29.00 -21.00
N ARG A 140 -19.25 28.09 -20.31
CA ARG A 140 -20.72 28.11 -20.18
C ARG A 140 -21.22 29.40 -19.52
N LEU A 141 -20.59 29.83 -18.43
CA LEU A 141 -20.94 31.05 -17.70
C LEU A 141 -20.82 32.29 -18.61
N HIS A 142 -19.73 32.40 -19.39
CA HIS A 142 -19.59 33.46 -20.39
C HIS A 142 -20.65 33.40 -21.50
N GLN A 143 -21.05 32.20 -21.96
CA GLN A 143 -22.16 32.05 -22.92
C GLN A 143 -23.49 32.54 -22.34
N HIS A 144 -23.86 32.12 -21.12
CA HIS A 144 -25.10 32.55 -20.45
C HIS A 144 -25.08 34.04 -20.08
N LEU A 145 -23.92 34.61 -19.72
CA LEU A 145 -23.77 36.06 -19.51
C LEU A 145 -24.00 36.86 -20.80
N ASN A 146 -23.42 36.42 -21.93
CA ASN A 146 -23.61 37.06 -23.23
C ASN A 146 -25.08 36.98 -23.70
N GLN A 147 -25.69 35.79 -23.63
CA GLN A 147 -27.11 35.58 -23.95
C GLN A 147 -28.03 36.46 -23.08
N SER A 148 -27.76 36.51 -21.77
CA SER A 148 -28.52 37.33 -20.83
C SER A 148 -28.37 38.83 -21.10
N SER A 149 -27.16 39.33 -21.42
CA SER A 149 -26.95 40.74 -21.81
C SER A 149 -27.64 41.10 -23.12
N GLN A 150 -27.67 40.18 -24.09
CA GLN A 150 -28.42 40.34 -25.35
C GLN A 150 -29.92 40.40 -25.07
N LEU A 151 -30.46 39.44 -24.31
CA LEU A 151 -31.87 39.42 -23.92
C LEU A 151 -32.28 40.63 -23.08
N GLN A 152 -31.43 41.16 -22.19
CA GLN A 152 -31.70 42.41 -21.47
C GLN A 152 -31.80 43.62 -22.41
N LYS A 153 -30.89 43.73 -23.39
CA LYS A 153 -30.92 44.81 -24.40
C LYS A 153 -32.13 44.70 -25.32
N GLU A 154 -32.53 43.50 -25.71
CA GLU A 154 -33.77 43.26 -26.43
C GLU A 154 -35.01 43.55 -25.59
N LEU A 155 -35.05 43.10 -24.33
CA LEU A 155 -36.17 43.30 -23.43
C LEU A 155 -36.42 44.80 -23.20
N LEU A 156 -35.36 45.61 -23.08
CA LEU A 156 -35.47 47.07 -22.98
C LEU A 156 -36.00 47.71 -24.27
N ARG A 157 -35.61 47.21 -25.45
CA ARG A 157 -36.15 47.68 -26.74
C ARG A 157 -37.63 47.31 -26.90
N ASP A 158 -37.99 46.07 -26.60
CA ASP A 158 -39.37 45.60 -26.61
C ASP A 158 -40.23 46.41 -25.61
N GLN A 159 -39.70 46.71 -24.42
CA GLN A 159 -40.37 47.55 -23.40
C GLN A 159 -40.58 48.99 -23.88
N ASN A 160 -39.54 49.65 -24.40
CA ASN A 160 -39.68 51.01 -24.95
C ASN A 160 -40.75 51.04 -26.06
N HIS A 161 -40.74 50.07 -26.98
CA HIS A 161 -41.76 49.98 -28.03
C HIS A 161 -43.16 49.58 -27.52
N PHE A 162 -43.24 48.84 -26.42
CA PHE A 162 -44.50 48.50 -25.76
C PHE A 162 -45.10 49.75 -25.10
N ASP A 163 -44.30 50.52 -24.39
CA ASP A 163 -44.72 51.78 -23.74
C ASP A 163 -45.03 52.87 -24.80
N GLU A 164 -44.29 52.96 -25.90
CA GLU A 164 -44.62 53.81 -27.05
C GLU A 164 -46.01 53.49 -27.64
N VAL A 165 -46.30 52.20 -27.86
CA VAL A 165 -47.58 51.77 -28.44
C VAL A 165 -48.73 51.88 -27.43
N GLU A 166 -48.47 51.64 -26.14
CA GLU A 166 -49.44 51.82 -25.06
C GLU A 166 -49.84 53.29 -24.90
N ASN A 167 -48.88 54.20 -24.77
CA ASN A 167 -49.15 55.63 -24.71
C ASN A 167 -49.87 56.11 -25.99
N TRP A 168 -49.50 55.59 -27.16
CA TRP A 168 -50.21 55.91 -28.40
C TRP A 168 -51.68 55.43 -28.36
N LEU A 169 -51.95 54.21 -27.92
CA LEU A 169 -53.30 53.66 -27.81
C LEU A 169 -54.16 54.43 -26.80
N ASP A 170 -53.60 54.82 -25.65
CA ASP A 170 -54.33 55.56 -24.62
C ASP A 170 -54.55 57.04 -24.98
N LEU A 171 -53.71 57.62 -25.83
CA LEU A 171 -53.93 58.96 -26.42
C LEU A 171 -54.96 58.95 -27.57
N HIS A 172 -54.99 57.89 -28.39
CA HIS A 172 -55.86 57.79 -29.59
C HIS A 172 -57.17 57.03 -29.34
N SER A 173 -57.42 56.57 -28.11
CA SER A 173 -58.71 56.05 -27.65
C SER A 173 -59.24 56.91 -26.50
N SER A 174 -60.46 57.45 -26.64
CA SER A 174 -61.04 58.33 -25.61
C SER A 174 -61.49 57.60 -24.33
N GLN A 175 -61.05 56.36 -24.15
CA GLN A 175 -61.33 55.49 -23.01
C GLN A 175 -60.05 54.99 -22.30
N MET A 176 -58.85 55.36 -22.79
CA MET A 176 -57.59 54.80 -22.31
C MET A 176 -57.64 53.26 -22.36
N ALA A 177 -57.74 52.72 -23.59
CA ALA A 177 -57.97 51.31 -23.89
C ALA A 177 -57.07 50.33 -23.13
N VAL A 178 -55.80 50.70 -22.90
CA VAL A 178 -54.82 49.86 -22.22
C VAL A 178 -54.85 50.08 -20.72
N ALA A 179 -54.92 51.33 -20.23
CA ALA A 179 -55.08 51.59 -18.80
C ALA A 179 -56.36 50.95 -18.23
N SER A 180 -57.49 51.05 -18.93
CA SER A 180 -58.76 50.41 -18.54
C SER A 180 -58.62 48.88 -18.46
N LYS A 181 -57.99 48.25 -19.46
CA LYS A 181 -57.66 46.82 -19.43
C LYS A 181 -56.78 46.44 -18.25
N LYS A 182 -55.63 47.11 -18.06
CA LYS A 182 -54.71 46.86 -16.93
C LYS A 182 -55.38 47.04 -15.57
N SER A 183 -56.29 48.00 -15.44
CA SER A 183 -57.00 48.28 -14.20
C SER A 183 -58.07 47.23 -13.89
N ILE A 184 -58.80 46.72 -14.89
CA ILE A 184 -59.71 45.59 -14.69
C ILE A 184 -58.95 44.27 -14.47
N GLU A 185 -57.84 44.02 -15.18
CA GLU A 185 -56.96 42.88 -14.90
C GLU A 185 -56.46 42.88 -13.44
N LYS A 186 -56.10 44.05 -12.90
CA LYS A 186 -55.75 44.22 -11.48
C LYS A 186 -56.93 43.98 -10.54
N ALA A 187 -58.13 44.47 -10.87
CA ALA A 187 -59.34 44.21 -10.08
C ALA A 187 -59.69 42.71 -10.05
N ILE A 188 -59.54 42.01 -11.17
CA ILE A 188 -59.71 40.56 -11.30
C ILE A 188 -58.64 39.80 -10.52
N GLN A 189 -57.38 40.25 -10.55
CA GLN A 189 -56.31 39.67 -9.73
C GLN A 189 -56.60 39.84 -8.23
N TYR A 190 -57.04 41.03 -7.80
CA TYR A 190 -57.46 41.31 -6.42
C TYR A 190 -58.63 40.40 -6.00
N LEU A 191 -59.64 40.23 -6.85
CA LEU A 191 -60.75 39.30 -6.62
C LEU A 191 -60.30 37.85 -6.48
N ARG A 192 -59.36 37.39 -7.31
CA ARG A 192 -58.79 36.02 -7.20
C ARG A 192 -58.01 35.82 -5.90
N SER A 193 -57.23 36.80 -5.46
CA SER A 193 -56.59 36.75 -4.12
C SER A 193 -57.62 36.76 -3.00
N LYS A 194 -58.67 37.59 -3.10
CA LYS A 194 -59.74 37.65 -2.11
C LYS A 194 -60.51 36.33 -2.04
N LEU A 195 -60.85 35.71 -3.17
CA LEU A 195 -61.53 34.40 -3.22
C LEU A 195 -60.75 33.30 -2.48
N SER A 196 -59.43 33.32 -2.61
CA SER A 196 -58.53 32.36 -1.95
C SER A 196 -58.47 32.55 -0.43
N GLN A 197 -58.61 33.79 0.04
CA GLN A 197 -58.53 34.17 1.46
C GLN A 197 -59.89 34.13 2.18
N GLU A 198 -60.97 34.44 1.46
CA GLU A 198 -62.35 34.45 1.96
C GLU A 198 -62.73 33.07 2.49
N LYS A 199 -63.46 33.01 3.60
CA LYS A 199 -63.91 31.74 4.23
C LYS A 199 -65.42 31.55 4.17
N GLU A 200 -66.17 32.64 3.98
CA GLU A 200 -67.63 32.63 4.00
C GLU A 200 -68.20 32.18 2.64
N ARG A 201 -69.01 31.13 2.63
CA ARG A 201 -69.46 30.47 1.39
C ARG A 201 -70.24 31.40 0.47
N GLU A 202 -71.10 32.26 1.02
CA GLU A 202 -71.92 33.19 0.23
C GLU A 202 -71.07 34.28 -0.43
N LYS A 203 -70.09 34.83 0.30
CA LYS A 203 -69.12 35.80 -0.25
C LYS A 203 -68.22 35.18 -1.31
N ARG A 204 -67.80 33.91 -1.16
CA ARG A 204 -67.08 33.17 -2.20
C ARG A 204 -67.91 33.05 -3.48
N ILE A 205 -69.16 32.58 -3.37
CA ILE A 205 -70.07 32.42 -4.51
C ILE A 205 -70.31 33.77 -5.23
N GLY A 206 -70.48 34.87 -4.49
CA GLY A 206 -70.56 36.22 -5.07
C GLY A 206 -69.30 36.61 -5.86
N ILE A 207 -68.11 36.37 -5.31
CA ILE A 207 -66.84 36.64 -5.99
C ILE A 207 -66.64 35.72 -7.22
N GLU A 208 -67.08 34.46 -7.16
CA GLU A 208 -67.04 33.53 -8.29
C GLU A 208 -67.97 33.98 -9.43
N HIS A 209 -69.20 34.40 -9.14
CA HIS A 209 -70.09 35.01 -10.14
C HIS A 209 -69.51 36.29 -10.73
N LEU A 210 -68.91 37.17 -9.92
CA LEU A 210 -68.26 38.40 -10.38
C LEU A 210 -67.06 38.11 -11.31
N LEU A 211 -66.31 37.03 -11.06
CA LEU A 211 -65.20 36.57 -11.89
C LEU A 211 -65.64 35.85 -13.17
N GLN A 212 -66.75 35.11 -13.14
CA GLN A 212 -67.31 34.40 -14.31
C GLN A 212 -68.05 35.36 -15.25
N GLY A 213 -68.78 36.34 -14.69
CA GLY A 213 -69.58 37.31 -15.43
C GLY A 213 -68.79 38.40 -16.17
N TYR A 214 -67.45 38.37 -16.15
CA TYR A 214 -66.59 39.23 -16.95
C TYR A 214 -65.91 38.42 -18.07
N HIS A 215 -65.87 38.96 -19.29
CA HIS A 215 -65.46 38.19 -20.46
C HIS A 215 -64.31 38.79 -21.30
N ASP A 216 -63.65 39.87 -20.86
CA ASP A 216 -62.63 40.67 -21.58
C ASP A 216 -63.15 41.85 -22.42
N GLN A 217 -62.24 42.64 -23.02
CA GLN A 217 -62.61 43.72 -23.95
C GLN A 217 -63.08 43.12 -25.28
N LEU A 218 -63.99 43.81 -25.96
CA LEU A 218 -64.54 43.36 -27.25
C LEU A 218 -63.45 42.98 -28.26
N ILE A 219 -62.38 43.78 -28.36
CA ILE A 219 -61.22 43.54 -29.25
C ILE A 219 -60.42 42.26 -28.95
N ASP A 220 -60.58 41.63 -27.78
CA ASP A 220 -59.98 40.33 -27.46
C ASP A 220 -60.84 39.13 -27.87
N LEU A 221 -62.07 39.37 -28.35
CA LEU A 221 -63.09 38.33 -28.58
C LEU A 221 -63.28 37.94 -30.05
N PHE A 222 -62.67 38.68 -30.98
CA PHE A 222 -62.73 38.40 -32.41
C PHE A 222 -61.42 38.79 -33.12
N GLU A 223 -61.14 38.16 -34.26
CA GLU A 223 -60.17 38.66 -35.23
C GLU A 223 -60.88 39.18 -36.50
N LEU A 224 -60.24 40.11 -37.20
CA LEU A 224 -60.71 40.63 -38.48
C LEU A 224 -60.01 39.93 -39.65
N ASN A 225 -60.79 39.49 -40.64
CA ASN A 225 -60.24 39.04 -41.91
C ASN A 225 -59.81 40.26 -42.75
N LYS A 226 -58.50 40.43 -42.98
CA LYS A 226 -57.98 41.50 -43.87
C LYS A 226 -58.65 41.41 -45.25
N PRO A 227 -58.97 42.55 -45.90
CA PRO A 227 -58.45 43.90 -45.67
C PRO A 227 -59.37 44.84 -44.85
N VAL A 228 -60.30 44.35 -44.03
CA VAL A 228 -61.38 45.21 -43.45
C VAL A 228 -60.96 46.14 -42.30
N GLU A 229 -59.71 46.10 -41.84
CA GLU A 229 -59.25 46.74 -40.59
C GLU A 229 -59.51 48.25 -40.55
N LYS A 230 -59.25 49.00 -41.64
CA LYS A 230 -59.54 50.44 -41.72
C LYS A 230 -61.05 50.73 -41.61
N ALA A 231 -61.88 49.94 -42.30
CA ALA A 231 -63.33 50.09 -42.25
C ALA A 231 -63.86 49.82 -40.83
N ALA A 232 -63.39 48.73 -40.21
CA ALA A 232 -63.74 48.36 -38.84
C ALA A 232 -63.34 49.43 -37.82
N ASP A 233 -62.14 50.01 -37.94
CA ASP A 233 -61.63 51.03 -37.00
C ASP A 233 -62.49 52.32 -37.01
N VAL A 234 -62.95 52.75 -38.20
CA VAL A 234 -63.80 53.94 -38.33
C VAL A 234 -65.27 53.66 -37.97
N LEU A 235 -65.79 52.46 -38.25
CA LEU A 235 -67.15 52.04 -37.91
C LEU A 235 -67.33 51.79 -36.40
N LEU A 236 -66.47 50.96 -35.80
CA LEU A 236 -66.58 50.55 -34.38
C LEU A 236 -66.04 51.62 -33.43
N ARG A 237 -65.17 52.51 -33.90
CA ARG A 237 -64.61 53.64 -33.13
C ARG A 237 -63.98 53.21 -31.81
N ASN A 238 -64.60 53.56 -30.68
CA ASN A 238 -64.12 53.19 -29.35
C ASN A 238 -64.88 51.98 -28.77
N ASN A 239 -65.89 51.44 -29.45
CA ASN A 239 -66.66 50.27 -28.99
C ASN A 239 -65.78 49.02 -28.89
N LEU A 240 -64.66 49.00 -29.63
CA LEU A 240 -63.56 48.03 -29.55
C LEU A 240 -63.07 47.77 -28.12
N PHE A 241 -63.07 48.80 -27.29
CA PHE A 241 -62.50 48.77 -25.94
C PHE A 241 -63.57 48.62 -24.85
N TYR A 242 -64.83 48.33 -25.24
CA TYR A 242 -65.88 48.06 -24.27
C TYR A 242 -65.63 46.70 -23.62
N HIS A 243 -65.76 46.67 -22.30
CA HIS A 243 -65.61 45.48 -21.48
C HIS A 243 -66.91 44.67 -21.48
N VAL A 244 -66.87 43.43 -21.95
CA VAL A 244 -68.07 42.59 -22.03
C VAL A 244 -68.32 41.95 -20.67
N VAL A 245 -69.55 42.13 -20.16
CA VAL A 245 -70.01 41.60 -18.87
C VAL A 245 -71.41 41.02 -19.00
N GLU A 246 -71.69 40.00 -18.21
CA GLU A 246 -72.98 39.32 -18.18
C GLU A 246 -74.09 40.25 -17.68
N ASN A 247 -73.88 40.88 -16.51
CA ASN A 247 -74.89 41.61 -15.75
C ASN A 247 -74.43 43.01 -15.33
N GLU A 248 -75.39 43.89 -15.01
CA GLU A 248 -75.09 45.26 -14.53
C GLU A 248 -74.43 45.26 -13.15
N SER A 249 -74.79 44.31 -12.28
CA SER A 249 -74.13 44.09 -10.98
C SER A 249 -72.63 43.89 -11.15
N THR A 250 -72.21 43.07 -12.10
CA THR A 250 -70.80 42.82 -12.45
C THR A 250 -70.06 44.12 -12.79
N ALA A 251 -70.67 44.99 -13.61
CA ALA A 251 -70.07 46.29 -13.96
C ALA A 251 -69.94 47.22 -12.73
N ILE A 252 -70.99 47.32 -11.92
CA ILE A 252 -71.03 48.18 -10.72
C ILE A 252 -70.01 47.70 -9.67
N GLU A 253 -69.87 46.39 -9.47
CA GLU A 253 -68.91 45.83 -8.51
C GLU A 253 -67.47 45.97 -8.97
N LEU A 254 -67.18 45.73 -10.26
CA LEU A 254 -65.86 46.04 -10.83
C LEU A 254 -65.50 47.52 -10.67
N LEU A 255 -66.44 48.45 -10.92
CA LEU A 255 -66.23 49.89 -10.72
C LEU A 255 -65.94 50.25 -9.25
N LYS A 256 -66.67 49.66 -8.28
CA LYS A 256 -66.38 49.85 -6.84
C LYS A 256 -64.97 49.38 -6.47
N ILE A 257 -64.52 48.25 -7.02
CA ILE A 257 -63.17 47.71 -6.75
C ILE A 257 -62.09 48.58 -7.39
N ILE A 258 -62.32 49.08 -8.60
CA ILE A 258 -61.44 50.01 -9.31
C ILE A 258 -61.26 51.32 -8.52
N ASP A 259 -62.33 51.86 -7.96
CA ASP A 259 -62.31 53.08 -7.14
C ASP A 259 -61.60 52.87 -5.79
N VAL A 260 -61.92 51.78 -5.08
CA VAL A 260 -61.23 51.38 -3.83
C VAL A 260 -59.72 51.19 -4.05
N LEU A 261 -59.32 50.62 -5.18
CA LEU A 261 -57.91 50.43 -5.57
C LEU A 261 -57.31 51.68 -6.27
N LYS A 262 -58.07 52.77 -6.43
CA LYS A 262 -57.69 54.05 -7.06
C LYS A 262 -57.05 53.88 -8.45
N LEU A 263 -57.58 52.95 -9.23
CA LEU A 263 -57.04 52.56 -10.53
C LEU A 263 -57.50 53.51 -11.65
N ARG A 264 -56.60 53.78 -12.61
CA ARG A 264 -56.83 54.75 -13.69
C ARG A 264 -57.41 54.08 -14.94
N GLY A 265 -58.30 54.80 -15.64
CA GLY A 265 -58.90 54.38 -16.91
C GLY A 265 -60.27 55.03 -17.10
N SER A 266 -60.87 54.85 -18.27
CA SER A 266 -62.26 55.23 -18.54
C SER A 266 -63.02 54.00 -19.03
N PHE A 267 -63.96 53.55 -18.20
CA PHE A 267 -64.53 52.22 -18.29
C PHE A 267 -65.92 52.28 -18.93
N LYS A 268 -66.12 51.50 -19.98
CA LYS A 268 -67.45 51.26 -20.58
C LYS A 268 -67.71 49.78 -20.67
N PHE A 269 -68.92 49.40 -20.29
CA PHE A 269 -69.34 48.00 -20.17
C PHE A 269 -70.44 47.70 -21.18
N LEU A 270 -70.32 46.55 -21.85
CA LEU A 270 -71.37 45.96 -22.69
C LEU A 270 -72.06 44.88 -21.86
N ILE A 271 -73.25 45.21 -21.34
CA ILE A 271 -74.04 44.33 -20.45
C ILE A 271 -74.92 43.40 -21.29
N LEU A 272 -74.59 42.11 -21.29
CA LEU A 272 -75.24 41.07 -22.11
C LEU A 272 -76.73 40.89 -21.81
N ASN A 273 -77.13 40.89 -20.54
CA ASN A 273 -78.52 40.67 -20.13
C ASN A 273 -79.49 41.72 -20.72
N ARG A 274 -79.02 42.96 -20.97
CA ARG A 274 -79.81 44.02 -21.63
C ARG A 274 -79.79 43.96 -23.16
N ALA A 275 -78.99 43.08 -23.75
CA ALA A 275 -78.58 43.17 -25.14
C ALA A 275 -79.53 42.36 -26.05
N GLN A 276 -80.65 42.97 -26.45
CA GLN A 276 -81.57 42.36 -27.43
C GLN A 276 -81.01 42.42 -28.85
N SER A 277 -80.59 41.28 -29.40
CA SER A 277 -80.12 41.16 -30.78
C SER A 277 -81.30 41.15 -31.76
N LYS A 278 -81.65 42.31 -32.31
CA LYS A 278 -82.46 42.38 -33.53
C LYS A 278 -81.58 41.98 -34.72
N GLU A 279 -81.74 40.75 -35.23
CA GLU A 279 -81.07 40.34 -36.46
C GLU A 279 -81.52 41.25 -37.62
N TYR A 280 -80.55 41.85 -38.31
CA TYR A 280 -80.82 42.66 -39.48
C TYR A 280 -80.95 41.74 -40.69
N GLN A 281 -82.18 41.49 -41.15
CA GLN A 281 -82.39 40.68 -42.35
C GLN A 281 -81.74 41.38 -43.56
N ILE A 282 -80.85 40.65 -44.23
CA ILE A 282 -80.10 41.16 -45.38
C ILE A 282 -80.98 40.96 -46.63
N ASP A 283 -81.26 42.05 -47.35
CA ASP A 283 -81.85 41.95 -48.68
C ASP A 283 -80.90 41.18 -49.61
N ASP A 284 -81.17 39.92 -49.93
CA ASP A 284 -80.33 39.10 -50.83
C ASP A 284 -80.07 39.78 -52.17
N THR A 285 -81.06 40.54 -52.67
CA THR A 285 -80.98 41.34 -53.90
C THR A 285 -79.93 42.47 -53.86
N LYS A 286 -79.42 42.83 -52.67
CA LYS A 286 -78.47 43.94 -52.47
C LYS A 286 -77.07 43.50 -52.02
N LYS A 287 -76.83 42.19 -51.79
CA LYS A 287 -75.52 41.63 -51.36
C LYS A 287 -74.32 41.95 -52.27
N SER A 288 -74.53 42.38 -53.51
CA SER A 288 -73.44 42.85 -54.40
C SER A 288 -72.99 44.30 -54.12
N LEU A 289 -73.79 45.08 -53.39
CA LEU A 289 -73.53 46.51 -53.11
C LEU A 289 -72.83 46.73 -51.76
N TYR A 290 -73.19 45.94 -50.75
CA TYR A 290 -72.64 46.03 -49.39
C TYR A 290 -72.47 44.64 -48.75
N MET A 291 -71.55 44.55 -47.79
CA MET A 291 -71.24 43.35 -47.01
C MET A 291 -71.30 43.70 -45.52
N PRO A 292 -72.03 42.95 -44.66
CA PRO A 292 -72.03 43.17 -43.21
C PRO A 292 -70.64 43.02 -42.62
N LEU A 293 -70.22 43.92 -41.73
CA LEU A 293 -68.93 43.81 -41.05
C LEU A 293 -68.86 42.54 -40.18
N PHE A 294 -70.01 42.05 -39.69
CA PHE A 294 -70.11 40.79 -38.93
C PHE A 294 -69.76 39.53 -39.75
N GLU A 295 -69.90 39.55 -41.09
CA GLU A 295 -69.45 38.43 -41.94
C GLU A 295 -67.92 38.40 -42.11
N CYS A 296 -67.23 39.47 -41.70
CA CYS A 296 -65.79 39.64 -41.84
C CYS A 296 -64.99 39.32 -40.56
N ILE A 297 -65.65 38.83 -39.50
CA ILE A 297 -65.01 38.52 -38.21
C ILE A 297 -64.92 37.02 -37.95
N ASN A 298 -63.81 36.58 -37.35
CA ASN A 298 -63.67 35.25 -36.78
C ASN A 298 -63.90 35.37 -35.26
N ASN A 299 -64.93 34.73 -34.71
CA ASN A 299 -65.14 34.70 -33.26
C ASN A 299 -64.07 33.80 -32.61
N LEU A 300 -63.31 34.34 -31.66
CA LEU A 300 -62.26 33.61 -30.92
C LEU A 300 -62.83 32.69 -29.82
N ARG A 301 -64.10 32.86 -29.44
CA ARG A 301 -64.81 32.03 -28.46
C ARG A 301 -66.16 31.55 -29.05
N PRO A 302 -66.14 30.64 -30.04
CA PRO A 302 -67.35 30.14 -30.70
C PRO A 302 -68.31 29.41 -29.75
N ASN A 303 -67.79 28.80 -28.68
CA ASN A 303 -68.56 28.02 -27.70
C ASN A 303 -69.40 28.88 -26.73
N SER A 304 -69.57 30.18 -26.96
CA SER A 304 -70.33 31.07 -26.09
C SER A 304 -71.34 31.92 -26.88
N GLU A 305 -72.62 31.54 -26.78
CA GLU A 305 -73.75 32.25 -27.38
C GLU A 305 -73.89 33.68 -26.84
N LEU A 306 -73.52 33.90 -25.58
CA LEU A 306 -73.45 35.22 -24.96
C LEU A 306 -72.44 36.12 -25.69
N ILE A 307 -71.23 35.62 -25.97
CA ILE A 307 -70.21 36.39 -26.69
C ILE A 307 -70.60 36.60 -28.16
N LEU A 308 -71.21 35.60 -28.80
CA LEU A 308 -71.82 35.78 -30.13
C LEU A 308 -72.89 36.88 -30.12
N SER A 309 -73.70 36.99 -29.05
CA SER A 309 -74.71 38.04 -28.91
C SER A 309 -74.09 39.43 -28.73
N ALA A 310 -73.03 39.57 -27.92
CA ALA A 310 -72.25 40.81 -27.82
C ALA A 310 -71.68 41.25 -29.17
N LEU A 311 -71.08 40.33 -29.94
CA LEU A 311 -70.55 40.59 -31.27
C LEU A 311 -71.67 40.98 -32.24
N ARG A 312 -72.76 40.21 -32.32
CA ARG A 312 -73.94 40.52 -33.17
C ARG A 312 -74.49 41.92 -32.92
N ILE A 313 -74.49 42.39 -31.67
CA ILE A 313 -75.06 43.68 -31.28
C ILE A 313 -74.09 44.85 -31.52
N THR A 314 -72.80 44.64 -31.26
CA THR A 314 -71.78 45.68 -31.53
C THR A 314 -71.48 45.86 -33.01
N PHE A 315 -71.68 44.83 -33.82
CA PHE A 315 -71.53 44.87 -35.28
C PHE A 315 -72.85 45.12 -36.04
N ASN A 316 -73.98 45.28 -35.34
CA ASN A 316 -75.28 45.46 -35.98
C ASN A 316 -75.36 46.78 -36.76
N GLY A 317 -75.95 46.73 -37.96
CA GLY A 317 -76.09 47.91 -38.84
C GLY A 317 -74.76 48.51 -39.33
N LEU A 318 -73.63 47.78 -39.23
CA LEU A 318 -72.33 48.19 -39.74
C LEU A 318 -72.02 47.45 -41.04
N PHE A 319 -71.86 48.20 -42.15
CA PHE A 319 -71.69 47.63 -43.49
C PHE A 319 -70.45 48.19 -44.20
N ILE A 320 -69.73 47.31 -44.90
CA ILE A 320 -68.64 47.64 -45.81
C ILE A 320 -69.21 47.80 -47.23
N VAL A 321 -68.73 48.81 -47.94
CA VAL A 321 -69.20 49.18 -49.28
C VAL A 321 -68.00 49.40 -50.21
N ARG A 322 -68.15 49.12 -51.52
CA ARG A 322 -67.05 49.21 -52.50
C ARG A 322 -66.53 50.63 -52.75
N SER A 323 -67.37 51.67 -52.63
CA SER A 323 -66.98 53.06 -52.91
C SER A 323 -67.83 54.07 -52.13
N PHE A 324 -67.30 55.28 -51.91
CA PHE A 324 -67.98 56.32 -51.15
C PHE A 324 -69.29 56.79 -51.80
N GLN A 325 -69.36 56.80 -53.14
CA GLN A 325 -70.59 57.09 -53.88
C GLN A 325 -71.70 56.06 -53.58
N ALA A 326 -71.33 54.78 -53.39
CA ALA A 326 -72.26 53.75 -52.96
C ALA A 326 -72.59 53.85 -51.45
N CYS A 327 -71.67 54.30 -50.59
CA CYS A 327 -72.01 54.65 -49.20
C CYS A 327 -73.11 55.73 -49.17
N TRP A 328 -72.99 56.76 -50.01
CA TRP A 328 -73.95 57.87 -50.08
C TRP A 328 -75.32 57.42 -50.57
N SER A 329 -75.39 56.64 -51.66
CA SER A 329 -76.68 56.16 -52.18
C SER A 329 -77.35 55.13 -51.27
N LEU A 330 -76.58 54.29 -50.56
CA LEU A 330 -77.13 53.40 -49.53
C LEU A 330 -77.64 54.20 -48.32
N PHE A 331 -76.87 55.17 -47.82
CA PHE A 331 -77.29 56.05 -46.71
C PHE A 331 -78.61 56.79 -47.00
N GLN A 332 -78.77 57.36 -48.20
CA GLN A 332 -80.02 58.01 -48.62
C GLN A 332 -81.24 57.07 -48.53
N ASN A 333 -81.06 55.78 -48.86
CA ASN A 333 -82.09 54.76 -48.85
C ASN A 333 -82.25 54.04 -47.49
N SER A 334 -81.28 54.14 -46.57
CA SER A 334 -81.26 53.39 -45.31
C SER A 334 -80.61 54.18 -44.16
N ARG A 335 -81.41 55.06 -43.57
CA ARG A 335 -80.98 56.04 -42.54
C ARG A 335 -80.60 55.44 -41.18
N ASN A 336 -80.78 54.13 -40.98
CA ASN A 336 -80.55 53.44 -39.70
C ASN A 336 -79.22 52.67 -39.65
N SER A 337 -78.31 52.90 -40.59
CA SER A 337 -77.11 52.08 -40.79
C SER A 337 -75.85 52.93 -41.02
N ASN A 338 -74.70 52.38 -40.67
CA ASN A 338 -73.38 53.00 -40.86
C ASN A 338 -72.66 52.28 -42.00
N PHE A 339 -72.14 53.05 -42.96
CA PHE A 339 -71.48 52.53 -44.17
C PHE A 339 -70.04 53.00 -44.22
N ALA A 340 -69.08 52.12 -44.52
CA ALA A 340 -67.69 52.49 -44.75
C ALA A 340 -67.06 51.81 -45.97
N THR A 341 -66.13 52.51 -46.62
CA THR A 341 -65.25 51.92 -47.64
C THR A 341 -64.09 51.17 -46.99
N LEU A 342 -63.43 50.28 -47.76
CA LEU A 342 -62.20 49.61 -47.35
C LEU A 342 -61.05 50.60 -47.04
N GLU A 343 -61.08 51.81 -47.59
CA GLU A 343 -60.12 52.87 -47.27
C GLU A 343 -60.45 53.64 -45.98
N GLY A 344 -61.56 53.29 -45.30
CA GLY A 344 -61.98 53.94 -44.06
C GLY A 344 -62.71 55.28 -44.27
N GLU A 345 -63.36 55.48 -45.42
CA GLU A 345 -64.30 56.59 -45.62
C GLU A 345 -65.70 56.13 -45.20
N MET A 346 -66.22 56.70 -44.13
CA MET A 346 -67.46 56.30 -43.46
C MET A 346 -68.52 57.41 -43.51
N ILE A 347 -69.78 57.02 -43.65
CA ILE A 347 -70.97 57.85 -43.37
C ILE A 347 -71.74 57.14 -42.24
N ASN A 348 -72.05 57.85 -41.16
CA ASN A 348 -72.90 57.30 -40.10
C ASN A 348 -74.40 57.54 -40.37
N ASN A 349 -75.24 56.87 -39.59
CA ASN A 349 -76.70 57.05 -39.58
C ASN A 349 -77.18 58.51 -39.37
N ALA A 350 -76.35 59.39 -38.80
CA ALA A 350 -76.62 60.82 -38.64
C ALA A 350 -76.11 61.71 -39.81
N GLY A 351 -75.59 61.11 -40.89
CA GLY A 351 -75.04 61.83 -42.06
C GLY A 351 -73.66 62.44 -41.85
N VAL A 352 -73.00 62.17 -40.71
CA VAL A 352 -71.64 62.64 -40.42
C VAL A 352 -70.65 61.78 -41.21
N VAL A 353 -69.93 62.42 -42.13
CA VAL A 353 -68.82 61.82 -42.86
C VAL A 353 -67.58 61.78 -41.97
N THR A 354 -66.79 60.71 -42.05
CA THR A 354 -65.49 60.55 -41.36
C THR A 354 -64.53 59.80 -42.27
N ARG A 355 -63.24 60.14 -42.26
CA ARG A 355 -62.22 59.48 -43.09
C ARG A 355 -61.02 59.07 -42.24
N ALA A 356 -60.56 57.83 -42.39
CA ALA A 356 -59.29 57.37 -41.83
C ALA A 356 -58.10 58.14 -42.45
N SER A 357 -57.08 58.42 -41.65
CA SER A 357 -55.81 58.93 -42.17
C SER A 357 -55.12 57.83 -42.98
N THR A 358 -54.77 58.11 -44.23
CA THR A 358 -54.26 57.10 -45.18
C THR A 358 -52.94 56.48 -44.76
N ASN A 359 -52.16 57.18 -43.93
CA ASN A 359 -50.77 56.84 -43.60
C ASN A 359 -50.60 56.41 -42.12
N GLN A 360 -51.68 56.24 -41.36
CA GLN A 360 -51.64 55.82 -39.97
C GLN A 360 -52.03 54.34 -39.84
N SER A 361 -51.28 53.59 -39.02
CA SER A 361 -51.70 52.25 -38.60
C SER A 361 -53.03 52.33 -37.84
N THR A 362 -53.91 51.36 -38.08
CA THR A 362 -55.18 51.25 -37.36
C THR A 362 -54.94 50.97 -35.87
N ARG A 363 -55.94 51.31 -35.03
CA ARG A 363 -55.92 50.93 -33.61
C ARG A 363 -55.91 49.41 -33.43
N PHE A 364 -56.49 48.65 -34.35
CA PHE A 364 -56.39 47.19 -34.38
C PHE A 364 -54.95 46.70 -34.53
N GLU A 365 -54.22 47.16 -35.55
CA GLU A 365 -52.81 46.78 -35.76
C GLU A 365 -51.93 47.18 -34.57
N LYS A 366 -52.17 48.36 -34.00
CA LYS A 366 -51.46 48.85 -32.81
C LYS A 366 -51.78 48.02 -31.57
N TYR A 367 -53.03 47.62 -31.36
CA TYR A 367 -53.44 46.76 -30.25
C TYR A 367 -52.89 45.33 -30.39
N LYS A 368 -52.93 44.76 -31.60
CA LYS A 368 -52.33 43.45 -31.89
C LYS A 368 -50.82 43.46 -31.65
N ARG A 369 -50.12 44.51 -32.12
CA ARG A 369 -48.69 44.72 -31.81
C ARG A 369 -48.42 44.90 -30.31
N TRP A 370 -49.27 45.61 -29.57
CA TRP A 370 -49.16 45.74 -28.11
C TRP A 370 -49.31 44.38 -27.41
N PHE A 371 -50.28 43.56 -27.83
CA PHE A 371 -50.50 42.21 -27.29
C PHE A 371 -49.35 41.25 -27.63
N GLU A 372 -48.83 41.29 -28.86
CA GLU A 372 -47.67 40.52 -29.30
C GLU A 372 -46.39 40.94 -28.54
N LEU A 373 -46.16 42.25 -28.35
CA LEU A 373 -45.07 42.76 -27.52
C LEU A 373 -45.22 42.35 -26.05
N ARG A 374 -46.43 42.40 -25.48
CA ARG A 374 -46.72 41.92 -24.12
C ARG A 374 -46.31 40.46 -23.94
N LYS A 375 -46.64 39.61 -24.93
CA LYS A 375 -46.29 38.18 -24.96
C LYS A 375 -44.79 37.96 -25.17
N SER A 376 -44.13 38.76 -26.02
CA SER A 376 -42.68 38.77 -26.20
C SER A 376 -41.96 39.10 -24.89
N ILE A 377 -42.32 40.21 -24.25
CA ILE A 377 -41.75 40.69 -22.98
C ILE A 377 -41.90 39.64 -21.88
N ALA A 378 -43.08 39.01 -21.74
CA ALA A 378 -43.29 37.94 -20.78
C ALA A 378 -42.37 36.72 -21.04
N GLY A 379 -42.30 36.25 -22.29
CA GLY A 379 -41.44 35.12 -22.67
C GLY A 379 -39.94 35.44 -22.55
N LYS A 380 -39.51 36.68 -22.85
CA LYS A 380 -38.13 37.13 -22.66
C LYS A 380 -37.76 37.25 -21.18
N LYS A 381 -38.68 37.70 -20.30
CA LYS A 381 -38.48 37.69 -18.84
C LYS A 381 -38.30 36.27 -18.29
N GLN A 382 -39.17 35.32 -18.65
CA GLN A 382 -39.05 33.92 -18.20
C GLN A 382 -37.75 33.25 -18.70
N LYS A 383 -37.31 33.56 -19.93
CA LYS A 383 -36.00 33.09 -20.45
C LYS A 383 -34.83 33.70 -19.68
N LEU A 384 -34.92 34.96 -19.28
CA LEU A 384 -33.90 35.65 -18.51
C LEU A 384 -33.78 35.05 -17.10
N GLU A 385 -34.90 34.81 -16.44
CA GLU A 385 -35.02 34.14 -15.13
C GLU A 385 -34.38 32.73 -15.15
N THR A 386 -34.74 31.90 -16.13
CA THR A 386 -34.13 30.55 -16.29
C THR A 386 -32.64 30.59 -16.63
N LEU A 387 -32.13 31.64 -17.28
CA LEU A 387 -30.70 31.86 -17.49
C LEU A 387 -29.98 32.32 -16.22
N GLU A 388 -30.65 33.05 -15.33
CA GLU A 388 -30.09 33.48 -14.05
C GLU A 388 -29.98 32.32 -13.07
N GLU A 389 -30.99 31.44 -13.00
CA GLU A 389 -30.88 30.14 -12.33
C GLU A 389 -29.69 29.30 -12.84
N GLN A 390 -29.47 29.27 -14.16
CA GLN A 390 -28.38 28.49 -14.78
C GLN A 390 -27.00 29.07 -14.42
N LYS A 391 -26.84 30.40 -14.43
CA LYS A 391 -25.62 31.05 -13.94
C LYS A 391 -25.37 30.71 -12.46
N GLU A 392 -26.40 30.79 -11.62
CA GLU A 392 -26.27 30.53 -10.18
C GLU A 392 -25.84 29.08 -9.91
N LYS A 393 -26.47 28.10 -10.58
CA LYS A 393 -26.09 26.68 -10.49
C LYS A 393 -24.63 26.46 -10.90
N ILE A 394 -24.16 27.10 -11.97
CA ILE A 394 -22.75 27.05 -12.41
C ILE A 394 -21.80 27.74 -11.41
N LEU A 395 -22.19 28.85 -10.80
CA LEU A 395 -21.40 29.54 -9.78
C LEU A 395 -21.26 28.71 -8.50
N ILE A 396 -22.36 28.06 -8.06
CA ILE A 396 -22.35 27.13 -6.93
C ILE A 396 -21.44 25.94 -7.24
N GLU A 397 -21.57 25.31 -8.42
CA GLU A 397 -20.72 24.20 -8.86
C GLU A 397 -19.24 24.58 -8.88
N ASN A 398 -18.90 25.74 -9.47
CA ASN A 398 -17.53 26.26 -9.48
C ASN A 398 -17.01 26.56 -8.07
N SER A 399 -17.85 26.98 -7.13
CA SER A 399 -17.45 27.17 -5.73
C SER A 399 -17.21 25.85 -5.00
N ASN A 400 -17.92 24.77 -5.37
CA ASN A 400 -17.67 23.42 -4.87
C ASN A 400 -16.34 22.90 -5.42
N ILE A 401 -16.16 22.92 -6.74
CA ILE A 401 -14.93 22.43 -7.40
C ILE A 401 -13.69 23.20 -6.89
N LYS A 402 -13.79 24.50 -6.64
CA LYS A 402 -12.69 25.27 -6.02
C LYS A 402 -12.39 24.79 -4.60
N ARG A 403 -13.39 24.44 -3.79
CA ARG A 403 -13.20 23.84 -2.45
C ARG A 403 -12.62 22.42 -2.51
N ASP A 404 -12.93 21.66 -3.56
CA ASP A 404 -12.40 20.30 -3.74
C ASP A 404 -10.92 20.33 -4.21
N ILE A 405 -10.59 21.19 -5.19
CA ILE A 405 -9.21 21.50 -5.61
C ILE A 405 -8.37 21.87 -4.40
N VAL A 406 -8.84 22.83 -3.61
CA VAL A 406 -8.03 23.38 -2.54
C VAL A 406 -7.80 22.33 -1.43
N GLU A 407 -8.78 21.46 -1.11
CA GLU A 407 -8.55 20.34 -0.20
C GLU A 407 -7.57 19.28 -0.77
N LYS A 408 -7.64 19.00 -2.08
CA LYS A 408 -6.73 18.09 -2.78
C LYS A 408 -5.29 18.62 -2.83
N GLU A 409 -5.11 19.92 -3.05
CA GLU A 409 -3.83 20.61 -2.82
C GLU A 409 -3.36 20.35 -1.38
N LYS A 410 -4.22 20.61 -0.38
CA LYS A 410 -3.92 20.37 1.06
C LYS A 410 -3.45 18.95 1.38
N GLN A 411 -3.94 17.94 0.64
CA GLN A 411 -3.53 16.54 0.76
C GLN A 411 -2.16 16.28 0.11
N LEU A 412 -1.92 16.73 -1.13
CA LEU A 412 -0.58 16.67 -1.76
C LEU A 412 0.49 17.33 -0.89
N GLU A 413 0.14 18.46 -0.28
CA GLU A 413 0.99 19.18 0.66
C GLU A 413 1.39 18.33 1.87
N LEU A 414 0.49 17.50 2.43
CA LEU A 414 0.80 16.63 3.59
C LEU A 414 1.80 15.55 3.17
N ILE A 415 1.53 14.88 2.05
CA ILE A 415 2.38 13.80 1.53
C ILE A 415 3.76 14.36 1.15
N GLN A 416 3.83 15.53 0.53
CA GLN A 416 5.09 16.20 0.27
C GLN A 416 5.82 16.60 1.56
N GLN A 417 5.15 17.15 2.56
CA GLN A 417 5.79 17.46 3.85
C GLN A 417 6.33 16.22 4.55
N PHE A 418 5.58 15.12 4.51
CA PHE A 418 5.97 13.80 5.03
C PHE A 418 7.25 13.29 4.37
N PHE A 419 7.31 13.29 3.03
CA PHE A 419 8.54 12.98 2.30
C PHE A 419 9.70 13.91 2.68
N LYS A 420 9.46 15.20 2.98
CA LYS A 420 10.52 16.14 3.40
C LYS A 420 11.08 15.81 4.78
N SER A 421 10.23 15.39 5.73
CA SER A 421 10.69 14.86 7.03
C SER A 421 11.43 13.53 6.88
N LEU A 422 11.00 12.64 5.99
CA LEU A 422 11.70 11.39 5.68
C LEU A 422 13.09 11.65 5.07
N SER A 423 13.19 12.54 4.08
CA SER A 423 14.48 12.90 3.48
C SER A 423 15.51 13.46 4.47
N ASN A 424 15.05 14.04 5.59
CA ASN A 424 15.91 14.58 6.64
C ASN A 424 16.24 13.55 7.74
N ASN A 425 15.36 12.58 7.99
CA ASN A 425 15.48 11.61 9.10
C ASN A 425 16.01 10.23 8.65
N SER A 426 15.63 9.79 7.45
CA SER A 426 15.93 8.46 6.88
C SER A 426 16.64 8.61 5.54
N ASP A 427 17.83 9.20 5.60
CA ASP A 427 18.80 9.34 4.52
C ASP A 427 19.11 7.93 3.95
N PRO A 428 18.62 7.54 2.75
CA PRO A 428 18.75 6.17 2.25
C PRO A 428 20.22 5.78 2.06
N PHE A 429 21.06 6.78 1.78
CA PHE A 429 22.50 6.65 1.69
C PHE A 429 23.14 6.30 3.04
N ARG A 430 22.69 6.88 4.17
CA ARG A 430 23.19 6.51 5.51
C ARG A 430 22.75 5.11 5.90
N ASN A 431 21.51 4.73 5.62
CA ASN A 431 21.04 3.37 5.91
C ASN A 431 21.75 2.32 5.03
N SER A 432 22.02 2.64 3.76
CA SER A 432 22.85 1.83 2.86
C SER A 432 24.30 1.72 3.34
N GLN A 433 24.93 2.83 3.74
CA GLN A 433 26.27 2.82 4.35
C GLN A 433 26.31 2.00 5.65
N ARG A 434 25.34 2.20 6.55
CA ARG A 434 25.23 1.44 7.81
C ARG A 434 25.02 -0.06 7.53
N LYS A 435 24.18 -0.42 6.56
CA LYS A 435 24.00 -1.81 6.11
C LYS A 435 25.30 -2.39 5.55
N ASN A 436 26.04 -1.65 4.72
CA ASN A 436 27.31 -2.08 4.14
C ASN A 436 28.44 -2.22 5.19
N LEU A 437 28.41 -1.40 6.25
CA LEU A 437 29.30 -1.55 7.41
C LEU A 437 28.92 -2.80 8.23
N ILE A 438 27.62 -3.03 8.44
CA ILE A 438 27.10 -4.22 9.15
C ILE A 438 27.41 -5.51 8.38
N THR A 439 27.28 -5.54 7.04
CA THR A 439 27.71 -6.71 6.25
C THR A 439 29.20 -6.93 6.37
N LYS A 440 30.04 -5.92 6.18
CA LYS A 440 31.50 -6.07 6.38
C LYS A 440 31.88 -6.57 7.77
N HIS A 441 31.12 -6.19 8.81
CA HIS A 441 31.33 -6.69 10.16
C HIS A 441 30.89 -8.16 10.32
N ILE A 442 29.76 -8.55 9.71
CA ILE A 442 29.33 -9.96 9.60
C ILE A 442 30.40 -10.79 8.85
N ASP A 443 30.86 -10.31 7.69
CA ASP A 443 31.85 -10.99 6.85
C ASP A 443 33.18 -11.18 7.61
N SER A 444 33.61 -10.19 8.39
CA SER A 444 34.77 -10.28 9.29
C SER A 444 34.56 -11.30 10.41
N LEU A 445 33.43 -11.21 11.12
CA LEU A 445 33.11 -12.15 12.21
C LEU A 445 32.99 -13.59 11.71
N GLU A 446 32.45 -13.83 10.51
CA GLU A 446 32.39 -15.16 9.90
C GLU A 446 33.77 -15.67 9.48
N ALA A 447 34.66 -14.79 9.00
CA ALA A 447 36.06 -15.13 8.72
C ALA A 447 36.85 -15.46 9.99
N ASP A 448 36.71 -14.67 11.05
CA ASP A 448 37.36 -14.89 12.35
C ASP A 448 36.84 -16.18 13.02
N LEU A 449 35.53 -16.45 12.92
CA LEU A 449 34.89 -17.66 13.45
C LEU A 449 35.31 -18.92 12.65
N MET A 450 35.41 -18.83 11.32
CA MET A 450 36.00 -19.88 10.47
C MET A 450 37.47 -20.13 10.82
N ARG A 451 38.26 -19.07 10.99
CA ARG A 451 39.67 -19.16 11.36
C ARG A 451 39.84 -19.85 12.71
N ASN A 452 39.15 -19.38 13.74
CA ASN A 452 39.20 -19.99 15.07
C ASN A 452 38.75 -21.46 15.05
N LYS A 453 37.70 -21.82 14.28
CA LYS A 453 37.30 -23.23 14.08
C LYS A 453 38.36 -24.07 13.36
N THR A 454 39.12 -23.48 12.44
CA THR A 454 40.20 -24.17 11.72
C THR A 454 41.41 -24.39 12.64
N GLU A 455 41.87 -23.34 13.34
CA GLU A 455 42.96 -23.44 14.33
C GLU A 455 42.62 -24.43 15.46
N MET A 456 41.37 -24.40 15.95
CA MET A 456 40.79 -25.38 16.87
C MET A 456 40.84 -26.82 16.33
N SER A 457 40.52 -27.03 15.05
CA SER A 457 40.55 -28.36 14.44
C SER A 457 41.99 -28.89 14.34
N CYS A 458 42.94 -28.04 13.94
CA CYS A 458 44.37 -28.38 13.95
C CYS A 458 44.90 -28.73 15.35
N LEU A 459 44.39 -28.07 16.40
CA LEU A 459 44.73 -28.40 17.79
C LEU A 459 44.17 -29.76 18.23
N ILE A 460 42.96 -30.12 17.79
CA ILE A 460 42.38 -31.46 18.04
C ILE A 460 43.18 -32.54 17.30
N GLU A 461 43.52 -32.34 16.02
CA GLU A 461 44.37 -33.27 15.27
C GLU A 461 45.77 -33.44 15.92
N SER A 462 46.35 -32.34 16.42
CA SER A 462 47.60 -32.35 17.18
C SER A 462 47.46 -33.13 18.50
N LYS A 463 46.36 -32.94 19.23
CA LYS A 463 46.04 -33.70 20.46
C LYS A 463 46.00 -35.21 20.17
N ASP A 464 45.24 -35.61 19.16
CA ASP A 464 45.09 -37.01 18.77
C ASP A 464 46.41 -37.63 18.30
N PHE A 465 47.25 -36.88 17.60
CA PHE A 465 48.62 -37.30 17.26
C PHE A 465 49.49 -37.58 18.50
N TRP A 466 49.48 -36.67 19.49
CA TRP A 466 50.23 -36.87 20.74
C TRP A 466 49.68 -38.03 21.57
N GLN A 467 48.36 -38.19 21.62
CA GLN A 467 47.69 -39.31 22.28
C GLN A 467 48.11 -40.65 21.66
N GLN A 468 48.01 -40.81 20.33
CA GLN A 468 48.45 -42.00 19.61
C GLN A 468 49.94 -42.30 19.79
N ARG A 469 50.78 -41.28 19.99
CA ARG A 469 52.22 -41.44 20.21
C ARG A 469 52.55 -42.01 21.61
N ILE A 470 51.74 -41.69 22.61
CA ILE A 470 51.79 -42.36 23.93
C ILE A 470 51.37 -43.83 23.77
N ASP A 471 50.24 -44.09 23.10
CA ASP A 471 49.70 -45.45 22.98
C ASP A 471 50.65 -46.40 22.20
N ARG A 472 51.24 -45.95 21.09
CA ARG A 472 52.22 -46.75 20.33
C ARG A 472 53.46 -47.10 21.15
N THR A 473 54.02 -46.15 21.90
CA THR A 473 55.24 -46.41 22.68
C THR A 473 55.01 -47.35 23.87
N ILE A 474 53.79 -47.40 24.41
CA ILE A 474 53.37 -48.42 25.39
C ILE A 474 53.30 -49.81 24.72
N ILE A 475 52.67 -49.92 23.54
CA ILE A 475 52.50 -51.19 22.81
C ILE A 475 53.86 -51.78 22.37
N GLU A 476 54.75 -50.95 21.82
CA GLU A 476 56.09 -51.37 21.35
C GLU A 476 56.93 -51.97 22.50
N GLN A 477 56.92 -51.36 23.69
CA GLN A 477 57.65 -51.86 24.86
C GLN A 477 57.03 -53.12 25.46
N GLN A 478 55.70 -53.27 25.42
CA GLN A 478 55.04 -54.51 25.85
C GLN A 478 55.42 -55.69 24.95
N ASN A 479 55.35 -55.51 23.62
CA ASN A 479 55.69 -56.54 22.65
C ASN A 479 57.14 -57.06 22.80
N PHE A 480 58.10 -56.14 22.93
CA PHE A 480 59.52 -56.48 23.13
C PHE A 480 59.77 -57.34 24.39
N LEU A 481 59.03 -57.08 25.47
CA LEU A 481 59.14 -57.84 26.72
C LEU A 481 58.43 -59.20 26.67
N GLU A 482 57.33 -59.33 25.93
CA GLU A 482 56.71 -60.64 25.70
C GLU A 482 57.62 -61.55 24.86
N GLU A 483 58.19 -61.03 23.76
CA GLU A 483 59.10 -61.77 22.89
C GLU A 483 60.37 -62.22 23.64
N SER A 484 60.97 -61.31 24.43
CA SER A 484 62.09 -61.62 25.32
C SER A 484 61.77 -62.70 26.35
N SER A 485 60.57 -62.66 26.94
CA SER A 485 60.12 -63.67 27.94
C SER A 485 59.91 -65.04 27.31
N ARG A 486 59.32 -65.08 26.11
CA ARG A 486 59.03 -66.30 25.33
C ARG A 486 60.31 -67.01 24.87
N SER A 487 61.34 -66.25 24.53
CA SER A 487 62.68 -66.76 24.21
C SER A 487 63.34 -67.43 25.42
N LEU A 488 63.30 -66.79 26.60
CA LEU A 488 63.85 -67.33 27.84
C LEU A 488 63.13 -68.61 28.30
N GLU A 489 61.82 -68.73 28.05
CA GLU A 489 61.05 -69.95 28.34
C GLU A 489 61.53 -71.14 27.51
N LEU A 490 61.68 -70.97 26.20
CA LEU A 490 62.20 -71.99 25.30
C LEU A 490 63.62 -72.44 25.67
N GLU A 491 64.47 -71.54 26.20
CA GLU A 491 65.80 -71.91 26.66
C GLU A 491 65.77 -72.67 28.01
N ILE A 492 64.92 -72.26 28.95
CA ILE A 492 64.72 -72.97 30.23
C ILE A 492 64.29 -74.42 29.96
N ASP A 493 63.37 -74.67 29.03
CA ASP A 493 62.90 -76.03 28.73
C ASP A 493 63.93 -76.89 27.97
N LYS A 494 64.73 -76.29 27.09
CA LYS A 494 65.90 -76.96 26.50
C LYS A 494 66.92 -77.39 27.56
N ARG A 495 67.09 -76.63 28.64
CA ARG A 495 67.97 -77.02 29.76
C ARG A 495 67.29 -77.97 30.76
N SER A 496 65.99 -77.82 31.02
CA SER A 496 65.24 -78.69 31.93
C SER A 496 65.16 -80.14 31.42
N THR A 497 65.02 -80.32 30.10
CA THR A 497 65.09 -81.63 29.43
C THR A 497 66.50 -82.24 29.47
N GLN A 498 67.56 -81.43 29.25
CA GLN A 498 68.94 -81.88 29.46
C GLN A 498 69.19 -82.36 30.90
N LEU A 499 68.68 -81.63 31.91
CA LEU A 499 68.80 -82.01 33.32
C LEU A 499 68.06 -83.33 33.64
N LYS A 500 66.90 -83.58 33.03
CA LYS A 500 66.18 -84.86 33.18
C LYS A 500 67.00 -86.03 32.62
N ASN A 501 67.68 -85.84 31.49
CA ASN A 501 68.51 -86.88 30.88
C ASN A 501 69.81 -87.14 31.65
N THR A 502 70.51 -86.11 32.14
CA THR A 502 71.72 -86.33 32.97
C THR A 502 71.39 -87.01 34.30
N ASN A 503 70.26 -86.70 34.94
CA ASN A 503 69.82 -87.42 36.14
C ASN A 503 69.57 -88.91 35.91
N LYS A 504 69.01 -89.32 34.75
CA LYS A 504 68.84 -90.74 34.41
C LYS A 504 70.18 -91.46 34.30
N ILE A 505 71.15 -90.86 33.60
CA ILE A 505 72.48 -91.44 33.39
C ILE A 505 73.25 -91.54 34.73
N ILE A 506 73.16 -90.51 35.58
CA ILE A 506 73.76 -90.53 36.92
C ILE A 506 73.21 -91.71 37.73
N LYS A 507 71.88 -91.91 37.78
CA LYS A 507 71.30 -92.99 38.58
C LYS A 507 71.82 -94.36 38.13
N ILE A 508 71.79 -94.64 36.82
CA ILE A 508 72.30 -95.90 36.25
C ILE A 508 73.78 -96.14 36.63
N LYS A 509 74.62 -95.10 36.66
CA LYS A 509 76.01 -95.23 37.11
C LYS A 509 76.19 -95.34 38.63
N GLN A 510 75.23 -94.88 39.44
CA GLN A 510 75.25 -95.12 40.89
C GLN A 510 74.85 -96.56 41.21
N ASP A 511 73.82 -97.09 40.53
CA ASP A 511 73.38 -98.47 40.69
C ASP A 511 74.55 -99.43 40.37
N LEU A 512 75.23 -99.23 39.22
CA LEU A 512 76.45 -99.98 38.83
C LEU A 512 77.66 -99.79 39.77
N GLN A 513 77.77 -98.65 40.47
CA GLN A 513 78.87 -98.38 41.40
C GLN A 513 78.75 -99.24 42.66
N GLU A 514 77.53 -99.45 43.13
CA GLU A 514 77.27 -100.22 44.34
C GLU A 514 77.39 -101.73 44.08
N ASP A 515 76.92 -102.21 42.91
CA ASP A 515 77.12 -103.60 42.45
C ASP A 515 78.61 -103.99 42.42
N LEU A 516 79.46 -103.17 41.77
CA LEU A 516 80.92 -103.40 41.70
C LEU A 516 81.59 -103.37 43.08
N ARG A 517 81.12 -102.53 44.02
CA ARG A 517 81.64 -102.48 45.40
C ARG A 517 81.33 -103.75 46.19
N ILE A 518 80.17 -104.34 45.98
CA ILE A 518 79.79 -105.62 46.61
C ILE A 518 80.72 -106.72 46.09
N GLU A 519 80.92 -106.81 44.77
CA GLU A 519 81.75 -107.86 44.17
C GLU A 519 83.23 -107.76 44.59
N ILE A 520 83.79 -106.55 44.69
CA ILE A 520 85.15 -106.32 45.21
C ILE A 520 85.27 -106.78 46.67
N ASN A 521 84.32 -106.43 47.54
CA ASN A 521 84.35 -106.82 48.96
C ASN A 521 84.29 -108.34 49.17
N GLU A 522 83.52 -109.07 48.35
CA GLU A 522 83.51 -110.55 48.41
C GLU A 522 84.85 -111.15 47.97
N LYS A 523 85.46 -110.61 46.91
CA LYS A 523 86.78 -111.05 46.41
C LYS A 523 87.88 -110.78 47.43
N GLU A 524 87.90 -109.61 48.09
CA GLU A 524 88.85 -109.31 49.18
C GLU A 524 88.62 -110.19 50.41
N SER A 525 87.37 -110.47 50.77
CA SER A 525 87.03 -111.41 51.85
C SER A 525 87.53 -112.83 51.58
N ARG A 526 87.54 -113.27 50.32
CA ARG A 526 88.19 -114.53 49.89
C ARG A 526 89.72 -114.45 50.01
N LYS A 527 90.34 -113.35 49.58
CA LYS A 527 91.79 -113.12 49.63
C LYS A 527 92.34 -113.21 51.07
N MET A 528 91.63 -112.62 52.05
CA MET A 528 92.02 -112.68 53.47
C MET A 528 92.00 -114.10 54.05
N ARG A 529 90.98 -114.92 53.73
CA ARG A 529 90.87 -116.29 54.24
C ARG A 529 92.01 -117.20 53.75
N ILE A 530 92.48 -117.00 52.51
CA ILE A 530 93.62 -117.75 51.96
C ILE A 530 94.93 -117.33 52.65
N LYS A 531 95.15 -116.03 52.90
CA LYS A 531 96.34 -115.56 53.65
C LYS A 531 96.41 -116.13 55.07
N TYR A 532 95.29 -116.14 55.81
CA TYR A 532 95.25 -116.64 57.18
C TYR A 532 95.58 -118.14 57.29
N ALA A 533 95.22 -118.93 56.28
CA ALA A 533 95.57 -120.36 56.22
C ALA A 533 97.06 -120.60 55.94
N SER A 534 97.73 -119.74 55.16
CA SER A 534 99.17 -119.87 54.87
C SER A 534 100.07 -119.48 56.05
N SER A 535 99.65 -118.56 56.91
CA SER A 535 100.48 -118.06 58.04
C SER A 535 100.64 -119.03 59.21
N ILE A 536 99.87 -120.14 59.25
CA ILE A 536 99.91 -121.13 60.35
C ILE A 536 101.04 -122.17 60.15
N LEU A 537 101.64 -122.26 58.95
CA LEU A 537 102.69 -123.24 58.64
C LEU A 537 104.11 -122.66 58.57
N ILE A 538 104.26 -121.33 58.40
CA ILE A 538 105.53 -120.58 58.40
C ILE A 538 105.21 -119.08 58.71
N GLU A 539 105.49 -118.49 59.87
CA GLU A 539 104.86 -117.20 60.30
C GLU A 539 105.58 -115.79 59.84
N ASP A 540 105.07 -114.78 58.85
CA ASP A 540 105.32 -113.19 58.30
C ASP A 540 104.61 -112.22 56.96
N GLN A 541 104.71 -110.76 56.66
CA GLN A 541 104.72 -109.57 55.43
C GLN A 541 103.73 -108.44 54.50
N ILE A 542 104.09 -107.05 54.11
CA ILE A 542 104.01 -105.77 52.97
C ILE A 542 102.91 -104.64 52.18
N SER A 543 103.20 -103.36 51.48
CA SER A 543 102.34 -102.20 50.59
C SER A 543 102.82 -100.74 49.74
N LYS A 544 102.07 -99.75 48.90
CA LYS A 544 102.37 -98.29 48.09
C LYS A 544 101.34 -97.19 47.17
N VAL A 545 101.59 -95.87 46.56
CA VAL A 545 100.74 -94.67 45.70
C VAL A 545 101.37 -93.31 44.80
N GLY A 546 100.98 -92.13 44.00
CA GLY A 546 99.90 -91.10 43.24
C GLY A 546 100.20 -89.57 42.42
N MET A 547 99.35 -88.67 41.60
CA MET A 547 99.53 -87.24 40.70
C MET A 547 98.28 -86.14 40.17
N GLY A 548 98.01 -84.90 39.38
CA GLY A 548 98.42 -83.61 38.41
C GLY A 548 97.38 -82.33 37.77
N ASN A 549 97.62 -81.14 36.91
CA ASN A 549 96.65 -79.89 36.34
C ASN A 549 96.86 -78.61 35.14
N LEU A 550 95.98 -77.49 34.73
CA LEU A 550 95.96 -76.33 33.51
C LEU A 550 95.14 -74.78 33.33
N THR A 551 95.07 -73.81 32.20
CA THR A 551 94.50 -72.26 31.92
C THR A 551 93.98 -71.55 30.41
N ARG A 552 93.59 -70.26 29.75
CA ARG A 552 93.30 -68.61 29.71
C ARG A 552 92.67 -67.67 28.35
N THR A 553 92.23 -66.27 28.17
CA THR A 553 91.61 -65.34 26.89
C THR A 553 91.32 -63.62 26.69
N GLU A 554 90.63 -62.84 25.63
CA GLU A 554 90.59 -61.27 24.99
C GLU A 554 89.31 -60.29 24.28
N ILE A 555 89.29 -58.91 23.73
CA ILE A 555 88.16 -57.88 23.02
C ILE A 555 88.27 -56.24 22.34
N GLU A 556 87.38 -55.43 21.48
CA GLU A 556 87.40 -53.88 20.81
C GLU A 556 86.21 -52.90 19.93
N TRP A 557 86.20 -51.45 19.61
CA TRP A 557 85.69 -50.33 18.44
C TRP A 557 84.42 -49.13 18.15
N ASN A 558 84.39 -47.83 17.41
CA ASN A 558 83.24 -46.76 16.74
C ASN A 558 83.33 -45.08 16.16
N ASN A 559 82.44 -44.23 15.31
CA ASN A 559 82.33 -42.60 14.86
C ASN A 559 81.27 -41.65 13.79
N GLN A 560 80.98 -40.19 13.74
CA GLN A 560 80.68 -38.85 12.73
C GLN A 560 79.39 -37.93 11.92
N ILE A 561 79.27 -36.46 11.64
CA ILE A 561 78.66 -35.37 10.48
C ILE A 561 77.48 -34.03 10.37
N GLY A 562 77.37 -32.84 9.46
CA GLY A 562 76.20 -31.67 9.06
C GLY A 562 76.20 -30.04 8.35
N PHE A 563 75.15 -29.16 7.72
CA PHE A 563 75.04 -27.57 7.11
C PHE A 563 73.77 -26.64 6.26
N TYR A 564 73.50 -25.17 6.03
CA TYR A 564 72.65 -24.16 4.94
C TYR A 564 72.19 -22.43 4.92
N GLN A 565 71.45 -21.55 3.94
CA GLN A 565 71.05 -19.90 3.76
C GLN A 565 69.92 -18.98 2.70
N ASN A 566 69.59 -17.52 2.54
CA ASN A 566 68.46 -16.54 1.72
C ASN A 566 68.32 -14.77 1.36
N GLN A 567 67.35 -13.92 0.58
CA GLN A 567 67.09 -12.26 0.22
C GLN A 567 65.85 -11.35 -0.72
N MET A 568 65.45 -9.89 -0.84
CA MET A 568 64.46 -8.91 -1.85
C MET A 568 64.03 -7.15 -1.91
N GLN A 569 63.29 -6.27 -2.88
CA GLN A 569 62.78 -4.61 -2.97
C GLN A 569 61.86 -3.57 -4.14
N GLN A 570 61.32 -2.17 -4.06
CA GLN A 570 60.74 -0.82 -4.92
C GLN A 570 59.29 0.07 -5.05
N SER A 571 57.99 -0.32 -5.23
CA SER A 571 56.89 0.49 -5.98
C SER A 571 55.69 1.30 -5.31
N ASN A 572 55.83 2.46 -4.62
CA ASN A 572 54.73 3.01 -3.74
C ASN A 572 54.01 4.35 -4.06
N GLU A 573 54.46 5.20 -5.00
CA GLU A 573 54.10 6.65 -5.00
C GLU A 573 52.88 7.09 -5.85
N GLU A 574 52.26 6.22 -6.65
CA GLU A 574 51.31 6.66 -7.68
C GLU A 574 49.86 6.97 -7.20
N LEU A 575 49.48 6.50 -6.00
CA LEU A 575 48.07 6.39 -5.59
C LEU A 575 47.36 7.70 -5.18
N GLU A 576 48.08 8.76 -4.77
CA GLU A 576 47.46 9.96 -4.19
C GLU A 576 46.62 10.79 -5.20
N LYS A 577 46.86 10.64 -6.50
CA LYS A 577 46.35 11.57 -7.54
C LYS A 577 44.85 11.48 -7.84
N LEU A 578 44.11 10.53 -7.26
CA LEU A 578 42.71 10.23 -7.63
C LEU A 578 41.63 10.89 -6.74
N MET A 579 42.01 11.53 -5.62
CA MET A 579 41.08 12.14 -4.64
C MET A 579 40.03 13.13 -5.17
N PRO A 580 40.33 14.12 -6.05
CA PRO A 580 39.46 15.31 -6.19
C PRO A 580 38.14 15.08 -6.93
N LYS A 581 37.97 13.98 -7.67
CA LYS A 581 36.75 13.71 -8.46
C LYS A 581 35.50 13.42 -7.61
N LYS A 582 35.65 13.20 -6.30
CA LYS A 582 34.55 12.86 -5.39
C LYS A 582 33.69 14.08 -5.00
N CYS A 583 34.28 15.27 -4.92
CA CYS A 583 33.62 16.44 -4.32
C CYS A 583 32.51 17.08 -5.17
N SER A 584 32.53 16.94 -6.51
CA SER A 584 31.52 17.59 -7.37
C SER A 584 30.13 16.95 -7.28
N ILE A 585 30.05 15.68 -6.89
CA ILE A 585 28.78 14.95 -6.73
C ILE A 585 28.04 15.45 -5.47
N GLU A 586 28.77 15.86 -4.44
CA GLU A 586 28.18 16.40 -3.19
C GLU A 586 27.58 17.81 -3.37
N THR A 587 27.96 18.54 -4.43
CA THR A 587 27.36 19.86 -4.75
C THR A 587 26.01 19.76 -5.46
N GLU A 588 25.79 18.77 -6.33
CA GLU A 588 24.52 18.58 -7.04
C GLU A 588 23.38 18.17 -6.09
N ILE A 589 23.70 17.32 -5.10
CA ILE A 589 22.76 16.87 -4.05
C ILE A 589 22.19 18.05 -3.24
N LYS A 590 22.98 19.10 -3.00
CA LYS A 590 22.53 20.29 -2.28
C LYS A 590 21.51 21.11 -3.08
N MET A 591 21.76 21.34 -4.37
CA MET A 591 20.84 22.12 -5.22
C MET A 591 19.45 21.49 -5.35
N LEU A 592 19.39 20.15 -5.41
CA LEU A 592 18.12 19.41 -5.41
C LEU A 592 17.34 19.60 -4.09
N ASN A 593 18.04 19.58 -2.95
CA ASN A 593 17.42 19.78 -1.64
C ASN A 593 16.88 21.22 -1.45
N ASP A 594 17.55 22.23 -2.02
CA ASP A 594 17.06 23.62 -1.95
C ASP A 594 15.78 23.83 -2.78
N GLN A 595 15.72 23.28 -3.99
CA GLN A 595 14.49 23.28 -4.80
C GLN A 595 13.32 22.59 -4.08
N TYR A 596 13.62 21.44 -3.47
CA TYR A 596 12.68 20.64 -2.69
C TYR A 596 12.10 21.44 -1.50
N ASN A 597 12.95 22.17 -0.77
CA ASN A 597 12.51 23.03 0.33
C ASN A 597 11.71 24.25 -0.13
N GLN A 598 12.04 24.88 -1.26
CA GLN A 598 11.22 25.97 -1.83
C GLN A 598 9.79 25.50 -2.18
N ILE A 599 9.64 24.28 -2.69
CA ILE A 599 8.31 23.71 -2.95
C ILE A 599 7.54 23.49 -1.63
N LYS A 600 8.22 23.13 -0.54
CA LYS A 600 7.60 23.01 0.81
C LYS A 600 7.01 24.34 1.30
N ALA A 601 7.71 25.45 1.07
CA ALA A 601 7.28 26.77 1.53
C ALA A 601 6.05 27.29 0.77
N LYS A 602 5.98 27.09 -0.56
CA LYS A 602 4.79 27.44 -1.37
C LYS A 602 3.55 26.69 -0.89
N ILE A 603 3.74 25.40 -0.61
CA ILE A 603 2.77 24.48 0.01
C ILE A 603 2.27 25.01 1.36
N GLU A 604 3.17 25.37 2.30
CA GLU A 604 2.79 25.94 3.60
C GLU A 604 1.92 27.21 3.51
N ILE A 605 2.03 27.96 2.41
CA ILE A 605 1.30 29.21 2.15
C ILE A 605 -0.10 28.95 1.57
N HIS A 606 -0.24 28.03 0.61
CA HIS A 606 -1.55 27.66 0.04
C HIS A 606 -2.46 27.08 1.14
N ARG A 607 -1.92 26.14 1.93
CA ARG A 607 -2.53 25.63 3.16
C ARG A 607 -3.16 26.68 4.07
N LYS A 608 -2.46 27.81 4.30
CA LYS A 608 -2.89 28.88 5.21
C LYS A 608 -3.94 29.81 4.60
N LYS A 609 -3.86 30.09 3.29
CA LYS A 609 -4.94 30.81 2.57
C LYS A 609 -6.27 30.05 2.68
N LEU A 610 -6.20 28.74 2.44
CA LEU A 610 -7.31 27.80 2.53
C LEU A 610 -7.92 27.75 3.94
N GLU A 611 -7.09 27.75 4.99
CA GLU A 611 -7.54 27.84 6.39
C GLU A 611 -8.33 29.13 6.65
N ASN A 612 -7.88 30.25 6.09
CA ASN A 612 -8.55 31.55 6.22
C ASN A 612 -9.88 31.59 5.45
N GLU A 613 -9.97 31.00 4.25
CA GLU A 613 -11.25 30.87 3.54
C GLU A 613 -12.25 29.98 4.30
N ARG A 614 -11.80 28.90 4.96
CA ARG A 614 -12.67 28.09 5.84
C ARG A 614 -13.19 28.88 7.04
N LYS A 615 -12.40 29.80 7.60
CA LYS A 615 -12.89 30.73 8.65
C LYS A 615 -13.92 31.72 8.10
N LEU A 616 -13.65 32.33 6.95
CA LEU A 616 -14.56 33.27 6.29
C LEU A 616 -15.92 32.64 5.95
N ILE A 617 -15.94 31.36 5.53
CA ILE A 617 -17.17 30.58 5.32
C ILE A 617 -17.94 30.37 6.64
N ASN A 618 -17.26 30.16 7.77
CA ASN A 618 -17.91 30.01 9.07
C ASN A 618 -18.45 31.34 9.60
N ASP A 619 -17.75 32.46 9.42
CA ASP A 619 -18.25 33.81 9.76
C ASP A 619 -19.50 34.17 8.95
N ILE A 620 -19.55 33.78 7.67
CA ILE A 620 -20.74 33.94 6.81
C ILE A 620 -21.89 33.07 7.31
N LYS A 621 -21.65 31.81 7.72
CA LYS A 621 -22.69 30.98 8.36
C LYS A 621 -23.23 31.61 9.64
N PHE A 622 -22.34 32.16 10.49
CA PHE A 622 -22.74 32.82 11.73
C PHE A 622 -23.62 34.05 11.46
N LYS A 623 -23.31 34.83 10.42
CA LYS A 623 -24.13 35.97 9.96
C LYS A 623 -25.46 35.56 9.34
N ILE A 624 -25.52 34.42 8.65
CA ILE A 624 -26.80 33.86 8.16
C ILE A 624 -27.69 33.48 9.35
N GLN A 625 -27.14 32.86 10.39
CA GLN A 625 -27.88 32.55 11.61
C GLN A 625 -28.34 33.81 12.37
N SER A 626 -27.54 34.87 12.44
CA SER A 626 -28.00 36.14 13.04
C SER A 626 -29.10 36.82 12.22
N PHE A 627 -29.02 36.79 10.88
CA PHE A 627 -30.10 37.31 10.03
C PHE A 627 -31.39 36.48 10.11
N GLN A 628 -31.33 35.17 10.37
CA GLN A 628 -32.53 34.38 10.67
C GLN A 628 -33.21 34.85 11.97
N ILE A 629 -32.43 35.19 13.00
CA ILE A 629 -32.94 35.75 14.26
C ILE A 629 -33.53 37.16 14.05
N GLU A 630 -32.92 38.01 13.21
CA GLU A 630 -33.49 39.33 12.86
C GLU A 630 -34.80 39.21 12.06
N ILE A 631 -34.94 38.18 11.21
CA ILE A 631 -36.19 37.91 10.47
C ILE A 631 -37.29 37.41 11.42
N GLU A 632 -36.98 36.57 12.41
CA GLU A 632 -37.93 36.17 13.46
C GLU A 632 -38.40 37.37 14.29
N ASN A 633 -37.54 38.38 14.53
CA ASN A 633 -37.90 39.60 15.25
C ASN A 633 -38.72 40.62 14.43
N PHE A 634 -38.88 40.45 13.11
CA PHE A 634 -39.73 41.31 12.26
C PHE A 634 -41.02 40.63 11.78
N GLY A 635 -41.35 39.45 12.33
CA GLY A 635 -42.63 38.78 12.13
C GLY A 635 -43.77 39.35 12.98
N PHE A 636 -44.40 40.43 12.50
CA PHE A 636 -45.80 40.85 12.77
C PHE A 636 -46.53 40.29 14.01
N ILE A 637 -46.99 41.18 14.92
CA ILE A 637 -48.44 41.40 15.15
C ILE A 637 -48.72 42.62 16.07
N GLU A 638 -49.88 43.20 15.81
CA GLU A 638 -50.63 44.32 16.39
C GLU A 638 -50.60 44.45 17.94
N GLY A 639 -50.61 45.70 18.45
CA GLY A 639 -50.96 45.99 19.85
C GLY A 639 -50.52 47.37 20.37
N SER A 640 -51.47 48.32 20.39
CA SER A 640 -51.43 49.67 21.04
C SER A 640 -50.20 50.56 20.76
#